data_AF-A0A1D2YTX1-F1
#
_entry.id   AF-A0A1D2YTX1-F1
#
_cell.length_a   1.000
_cell.length_b   1.000
_cell.length_c   1.000
_cell.angle_alpha   90.00
_cell.angle_beta   90.00
_cell.angle_gamma   90.00
#
_symmetry.space_group_name_H-M   'P 1'
#
loop_
_entity.id
_entity.type
_entity.pdbx_description
1 polymer ?
#
loop_
_entity_poly.entity_id
_entity_poly.type
_entity_poly.pdbx_seq_one_letter_code
_entity_poly.pdbx_strand_id
1 'polypeptide(L)'
;MFNATHSHRGIKKGLDIKGSSQEVNIVYKFSEVFFVTFSRESRFKNSEYNFVFLKPDSIFKEKFNLSNEVLLLFSNYEEFDTRTMDFVDKTLQEFDNRLDKVCILLVSKDPKIELKIEKLNNDNKDSKIVVPFTYKEFEGTGLSVNSIENRFRKYFYNRDLFALESPLKNDAYFFGRNKVVQNFYDKYSLGEHSGLFGLRKIGKTSVLFSLERLIKLRNGISIYLDCQNTSINKSEWYELLFIIINSLKEKYNLDLEINRSEYNSRFASESFEKDLKSIYHLLGERRILIILDEIEHISFSTSVSDHWASGKSYLDFWQTIRAIYHKNEDLFSFIIAGVNPLCVEEPLVNGFDNPIFSMIKPTYLNLFTVDNVKQMVGNIGHYMGLHFEEEIYTYLTEDYGGHPFLIRQVCSLINESVTHRRPTTITKYMYKRDKKEYDLKIHEYIQLILSILNRWYPQEYKLLEELVINGNNEFRTRFGDYEKIIKHLKGYGILKEDNGEYFITIDAIKKYIQSNVKRRENLSTKEGMWKEVSVRRNTIEEKLRKIILISLSSKYGPKRARELIIQHTRNKDKIDGLKIQEIISEKMYFRELKDLILKEWTVFNNIFHEKEKFMIFVDFINKMRIDAHAKDIDESDLAILLISFKWLEEKIDDVLI
;
A
#
# COMPACT_ATOMS: atom_id res chain seq x y z
N MET A 1 27.61 12.06 43.68
CA MET A 1 27.45 10.65 44.07
C MET A 1 26.01 10.22 43.84
N PHE A 2 25.72 9.61 42.69
CA PHE A 2 24.54 8.76 42.48
C PHE A 2 25.02 7.63 41.57
N ASN A 3 25.77 6.70 42.15
CA ASN A 3 26.05 5.40 41.52
C ASN A 3 24.83 4.51 41.81
N ALA A 4 23.96 4.37 40.82
CA ALA A 4 22.94 3.33 40.78
C ALA A 4 23.08 2.54 39.47
N THR A 5 24.21 1.86 39.31
CA THR A 5 24.40 0.81 38.31
C THR A 5 23.66 -0.45 38.79
N HIS A 6 22.32 -0.45 38.70
CA HIS A 6 21.56 -1.69 38.80
C HIS A 6 21.80 -2.52 37.53
N SER A 7 22.30 -3.74 37.69
CA SER A 7 22.69 -4.63 36.59
C SER A 7 21.53 -4.83 35.60
N HIS A 8 21.67 -4.33 34.38
CA HIS A 8 20.69 -4.48 33.30
C HIS A 8 20.68 -5.89 32.65
N ARG A 9 21.28 -6.88 33.32
CA ARG A 9 21.47 -8.27 32.87
C ARG A 9 21.26 -9.21 34.05
N GLY A 10 20.91 -10.46 33.78
CA GLY A 10 20.64 -11.49 34.78
C GLY A 10 19.15 -11.79 34.94
N ILE A 11 18.76 -12.43 36.04
CA ILE A 11 17.39 -12.91 36.28
C ILE A 11 16.79 -12.17 37.47
N LYS A 12 15.51 -11.76 37.35
CA LYS A 12 14.77 -11.12 38.44
C LYS A 12 14.79 -12.02 39.68
N LYS A 13 15.18 -11.45 40.83
CA LYS A 13 15.27 -12.18 42.10
C LYS A 13 13.94 -12.87 42.44
N GLY A 14 14.00 -14.17 42.75
CA GLY A 14 12.83 -14.98 43.09
C GLY A 14 11.96 -15.40 41.89
N LEU A 15 12.39 -15.13 40.65
CA LEU A 15 11.71 -15.64 39.46
C LEU A 15 11.99 -17.13 39.29
N ASP A 16 10.93 -17.93 39.25
CA ASP A 16 10.98 -19.33 38.88
C ASP A 16 10.85 -19.48 37.36
N ILE A 17 11.90 -20.00 36.71
CA ILE A 17 11.94 -20.18 35.26
C ILE A 17 11.20 -21.48 34.91
N LYS A 18 10.11 -21.36 34.16
CA LYS A 18 9.30 -22.47 33.69
C LYS A 18 9.91 -23.14 32.45
N GLY A 19 9.56 -24.41 32.26
CA GLY A 19 9.96 -25.22 31.13
C GLY A 19 10.93 -26.35 31.49
N SER A 20 11.42 -27.04 30.46
CA SER A 20 12.37 -28.15 30.62
C SER A 20 13.76 -27.67 31.09
N SER A 21 14.58 -28.58 31.61
CA SER A 21 15.96 -28.27 32.03
C SER A 21 16.79 -27.64 30.90
N GLN A 22 16.54 -28.03 29.65
CA GLN A 22 17.17 -27.43 28.47
C GLN A 22 16.73 -25.97 28.26
N GLU A 23 15.43 -25.69 28.38
CA GLU A 23 14.87 -24.34 28.22
C GLU A 23 15.38 -23.41 29.32
N VAL A 24 15.45 -23.89 30.55
CA VAL A 24 16.02 -23.15 31.68
C VAL A 24 17.48 -22.75 31.39
N ASN A 25 18.30 -23.67 30.86
CA ASN A 25 19.68 -23.37 30.47
C ASN A 25 19.76 -22.31 29.36
N ILE A 26 18.86 -22.37 28.37
CA ILE A 26 18.77 -21.37 27.30
C ILE A 26 18.42 -19.99 27.89
N VAL A 27 17.49 -19.92 28.84
CA VAL A 27 17.13 -18.66 29.53
C VAL A 27 18.32 -18.09 30.30
N TYR A 28 19.10 -18.93 30.98
CA TYR A 28 20.34 -18.48 31.64
C TYR A 28 21.32 -17.88 30.65
N LYS A 29 21.45 -18.44 29.43
CA LYS A 29 22.29 -17.85 28.37
C LYS A 29 21.77 -16.52 27.87
N PHE A 30 20.47 -16.38 27.63
CA PHE A 30 19.90 -15.08 27.31
C PHE A 30 20.07 -14.06 28.45
N SER A 31 20.11 -14.51 29.71
CA SER A 31 20.33 -13.62 30.86
C SER A 31 21.73 -12.98 30.91
N GLU A 32 22.70 -13.51 30.17
CA GLU A 32 24.03 -12.87 30.00
C GLU A 32 23.95 -11.59 29.16
N VAL A 33 22.87 -11.42 28.37
CA VAL A 33 22.65 -10.30 27.44
C VAL A 33 21.44 -9.44 27.84
N PHE A 34 20.38 -10.08 28.34
CA PHE A 34 19.11 -9.47 28.71
C PHE A 34 18.85 -9.60 30.21
N PHE A 35 17.93 -8.80 30.73
CA PHE A 35 17.38 -9.00 32.07
C PHE A 35 16.05 -9.77 31.99
N VAL A 36 16.00 -10.97 32.58
CA VAL A 36 14.83 -11.85 32.55
C VAL A 36 13.83 -11.43 33.62
N THR A 37 12.63 -11.02 33.23
CA THR A 37 11.65 -10.39 34.14
C THR A 37 10.39 -11.22 34.39
N PHE A 38 10.12 -12.21 33.55
CA PHE A 38 8.91 -13.03 33.59
C PHE A 38 9.11 -14.37 32.91
N SER A 39 8.45 -15.41 33.41
CA SER A 39 8.42 -16.74 32.81
C SER A 39 7.06 -17.37 33.10
N ARG A 40 6.46 -18.01 32.09
CA ARG A 40 5.16 -18.68 32.22
C ARG A 40 5.05 -19.85 31.26
N GLU A 41 4.30 -20.85 31.68
CA GLU A 41 3.79 -21.92 30.85
C GLU A 41 2.31 -21.66 30.58
N SER A 42 1.89 -21.76 29.32
CA SER A 42 0.51 -21.55 28.92
C SER A 42 0.10 -22.58 27.89
N ARG A 43 -1.10 -23.12 28.07
CA ARG A 43 -1.76 -23.92 27.05
C ARG A 43 -2.53 -23.02 26.09
N PHE A 44 -2.44 -23.31 24.79
CA PHE A 44 -3.22 -22.65 23.76
C PHE A 44 -3.68 -23.69 22.75
N LYS A 45 -5.01 -23.79 22.56
CA LYS A 45 -5.63 -24.89 21.83
C LYS A 45 -5.15 -26.23 22.41
N ASN A 46 -4.55 -27.09 21.59
CA ASN A 46 -4.06 -28.42 22.00
C ASN A 46 -2.54 -28.45 22.27
N SER A 47 -1.91 -27.27 22.42
CA SER A 47 -0.46 -27.10 22.51
C SER A 47 -0.05 -26.42 23.81
N GLU A 48 1.10 -26.81 24.36
CA GLU A 48 1.70 -26.18 25.54
C GLU A 48 2.92 -25.36 25.12
N TYR A 49 2.98 -24.13 25.57
CA TYR A 49 4.02 -23.17 25.23
C TYR A 49 4.68 -22.61 26.48
N ASN A 50 6.01 -22.66 26.49
CA ASN A 50 6.83 -21.97 27.49
C ASN A 50 7.34 -20.67 26.90
N PHE A 51 7.24 -19.59 27.67
CA PHE A 51 7.72 -18.28 27.22
C PHE A 51 8.24 -17.42 28.36
N VAL A 52 9.11 -16.49 27.99
CA VAL A 52 9.89 -15.65 28.90
C VAL A 52 9.94 -14.24 28.34
N PHE A 53 9.98 -13.23 29.21
CA PHE A 53 10.17 -11.84 28.79
C PHE A 53 11.57 -11.37 29.09
N LEU A 54 12.21 -10.80 28.08
CA LEU A 54 13.58 -10.35 28.10
C LEU A 54 13.62 -8.82 28.00
N LYS A 55 14.06 -8.16 29.06
CA LYS A 55 14.28 -6.72 29.04
C LYS A 55 15.67 -6.42 28.46
N PRO A 56 15.77 -5.71 27.32
CA PRO A 56 17.05 -5.38 26.71
C PRO A 56 17.85 -4.38 27.57
N ASP A 57 19.17 -4.51 27.52
CA ASP A 57 20.09 -3.54 28.12
C ASP A 57 20.18 -2.25 27.28
N SER A 58 20.91 -1.24 27.75
CA SER A 58 21.04 0.04 27.05
C SER A 58 21.65 -0.10 25.65
N ILE A 59 22.57 -1.04 25.46
CA ILE A 59 23.27 -1.27 24.19
C ILE A 59 22.31 -1.91 23.18
N PHE A 60 21.56 -2.95 23.57
CA PHE A 60 20.56 -3.57 22.70
C PHE A 60 19.39 -2.64 22.40
N LYS A 61 18.97 -1.81 23.37
CA LYS A 61 17.98 -0.75 23.18
C LYS A 61 18.37 0.22 22.08
N GLU A 62 19.61 0.71 22.11
CA GLU A 62 20.11 1.67 21.14
C GLU A 62 20.32 1.03 19.76
N LYS A 63 20.92 -0.16 19.70
CA LYS A 63 21.22 -0.85 18.43
C LYS A 63 19.98 -1.31 17.67
N PHE A 64 18.94 -1.76 18.36
CA PHE A 64 17.79 -2.45 17.75
C PHE A 64 16.43 -1.79 18.03
N ASN A 65 16.41 -0.63 18.70
CA ASN A 65 15.21 0.12 19.09
C ASN A 65 14.23 -0.65 20.01
N LEU A 66 14.73 -1.60 20.80
CA LEU A 66 13.90 -2.45 21.65
C LEU A 66 13.61 -1.77 22.99
N SER A 67 12.66 -0.84 23.01
CA SER A 67 12.33 -0.09 24.23
C SER A 67 11.57 -0.93 25.28
N ASN A 68 10.69 -1.81 24.81
CA ASN A 68 9.88 -2.74 25.59
C ASN A 68 10.58 -4.10 25.79
N GLU A 69 9.96 -4.99 26.58
CA GLU A 69 10.48 -6.34 26.77
C GLU A 69 10.22 -7.20 25.53
N VAL A 70 11.17 -8.06 25.16
CA VAL A 70 11.03 -8.96 24.01
C VAL A 70 10.48 -10.30 24.47
N LEU A 71 9.52 -10.83 23.70
CA LEU A 71 9.00 -12.18 23.91
C LEU A 71 10.04 -13.22 23.43
N LEU A 72 10.48 -14.09 24.34
CA LEU A 72 11.20 -15.33 24.03
C LEU A 72 10.22 -16.50 24.13
N LEU A 73 9.94 -17.13 23.00
CA LEU A 73 9.02 -18.28 22.90
C LEU A 73 9.79 -19.56 22.59
N PHE A 74 9.44 -20.63 23.30
CA PHE A 74 9.94 -21.98 23.06
C PHE A 74 8.92 -22.80 22.26
N SER A 75 9.39 -23.37 21.15
CA SER A 75 8.66 -24.34 20.33
C SER A 75 9.32 -25.70 20.51
N ASN A 76 8.75 -26.52 21.39
CA ASN A 76 9.29 -27.84 21.76
C ASN A 76 8.95 -28.96 20.76
N TYR A 77 8.27 -28.63 19.65
CA TYR A 77 7.89 -29.55 18.57
C TYR A 77 9.06 -29.84 17.63
N GLU A 78 9.18 -31.10 17.19
CA GLU A 78 10.22 -31.53 16.23
C GLU A 78 10.09 -30.80 14.89
N GLU A 79 8.86 -30.48 14.51
CA GLU A 79 8.55 -29.69 13.32
C GLU A 79 7.82 -28.41 13.70
N PHE A 80 8.30 -27.27 13.19
CA PHE A 80 7.66 -25.97 13.42
C PHE A 80 6.28 -25.89 12.75
N ASP A 81 5.24 -25.64 13.55
CA ASP A 81 3.87 -25.36 13.12
C ASP A 81 3.61 -23.84 13.15
N THR A 82 3.07 -23.30 12.05
CA THR A 82 2.71 -21.88 11.89
C THR A 82 1.67 -21.42 12.91
N ARG A 83 0.87 -22.32 13.49
CA ARG A 83 -0.05 -22.02 14.61
C ARG A 83 0.66 -21.47 15.85
N THR A 84 1.97 -21.69 15.98
CA THR A 84 2.79 -21.04 17.01
C THR A 84 2.72 -19.51 16.90
N MET A 85 2.53 -18.97 15.70
CA MET A 85 2.35 -17.54 15.49
C MET A 85 0.99 -17.02 15.99
N ASP A 86 -0.07 -17.83 15.96
CA ASP A 86 -1.35 -17.47 16.59
C ASP A 86 -1.17 -17.25 18.10
N PHE A 87 -0.34 -18.09 18.74
CA PHE A 87 -0.04 -17.98 20.16
C PHE A 87 0.80 -16.74 20.48
N VAL A 88 1.77 -16.43 19.62
CA VAL A 88 2.53 -15.17 19.66
C VAL A 88 1.59 -13.97 19.60
N ASP A 89 0.66 -13.95 18.64
CA ASP A 89 -0.29 -12.85 18.46
C ASP A 89 -1.17 -12.67 19.69
N LYS A 90 -1.72 -13.77 20.23
CA LYS A 90 -2.47 -13.77 21.49
C LYS A 90 -1.64 -13.20 22.65
N THR A 91 -0.40 -13.66 22.81
CA THR A 91 0.46 -13.27 23.94
C THR A 91 0.84 -11.79 23.87
N LEU A 92 1.19 -11.30 22.68
CA LEU A 92 1.46 -9.88 22.48
C LEU A 92 0.24 -9.02 22.77
N GLN A 93 -0.97 -9.48 22.41
CA GLN A 93 -2.20 -8.79 22.73
C GLN A 93 -2.53 -8.80 24.24
N GLU A 94 -2.28 -9.92 24.95
CA GLU A 94 -2.47 -10.04 26.40
C GLU A 94 -1.53 -9.11 27.18
N PHE A 95 -0.30 -8.90 26.67
CA PHE A 95 0.75 -8.10 27.30
C PHE A 95 1.13 -6.84 26.48
N ASP A 96 0.14 -6.19 25.87
CA ASP A 96 0.32 -5.15 24.85
C ASP A 96 1.18 -3.95 25.28
N ASN A 97 1.06 -3.53 26.55
CA ASN A 97 1.82 -2.40 27.11
C ASN A 97 3.22 -2.77 27.60
N ARG A 98 3.56 -4.07 27.62
CA ARG A 98 4.78 -4.59 28.22
C ARG A 98 5.74 -5.13 27.18
N LEU A 99 5.22 -5.78 26.15
CA LEU A 99 6.01 -6.44 25.11
C LEU A 99 6.28 -5.53 23.91
N ASP A 100 7.40 -5.79 23.26
CA ASP A 100 7.73 -5.26 21.94
C ASP A 100 6.85 -5.93 20.88
N LYS A 101 6.20 -5.12 20.04
CA LYS A 101 5.23 -5.62 19.04
C LYS A 101 5.90 -6.03 17.73
N VAL A 102 7.16 -5.67 17.53
CA VAL A 102 7.93 -5.87 16.30
C VAL A 102 8.87 -7.06 16.44
N CYS A 103 9.58 -7.22 17.55
CA CYS A 103 10.58 -8.27 17.72
C CYS A 103 10.10 -9.43 18.60
N ILE A 104 10.31 -10.66 18.12
CA ILE A 104 10.12 -11.88 18.88
C ILE A 104 11.33 -12.79 18.70
N LEU A 105 11.73 -13.45 19.78
CA LEU A 105 12.73 -14.50 19.78
C LEU A 105 12.02 -15.85 19.79
N LEU A 106 12.40 -16.73 18.87
CA LEU A 106 11.83 -18.07 18.77
C LEU A 106 12.93 -19.10 18.89
N VAL A 107 12.85 -19.98 19.88
CA VAL A 107 13.76 -21.12 20.02
C VAL A 107 12.99 -22.39 19.68
N SER A 108 13.38 -23.10 18.63
CA SER A 108 12.67 -24.27 18.11
C SER A 108 13.52 -25.53 18.11
N LYS A 109 12.93 -26.70 18.37
CA LYS A 109 13.63 -27.98 18.16
C LYS A 109 13.80 -28.33 16.68
N ASP A 110 13.02 -27.71 15.79
CA ASP A 110 13.13 -27.89 14.36
C ASP A 110 14.49 -27.35 13.85
N PRO A 111 15.38 -28.20 13.32
CA PRO A 111 16.70 -27.77 12.85
C PRO A 111 16.64 -26.88 11.61
N LYS A 112 15.51 -26.84 10.90
CA LYS A 112 15.27 -26.02 9.70
C LYS A 112 14.53 -24.73 10.01
N ILE A 113 14.43 -24.33 11.28
CA ILE A 113 13.66 -23.14 11.69
C ILE A 113 14.14 -21.86 10.98
N GLU A 114 15.45 -21.67 10.78
CA GLU A 114 15.95 -20.49 10.06
C GLU A 114 15.38 -20.38 8.65
N LEU A 115 15.38 -21.49 7.89
CA LEU A 115 14.83 -21.55 6.53
C LEU A 115 13.31 -21.34 6.52
N LYS A 116 12.61 -21.92 7.51
CA LYS A 116 11.15 -21.76 7.63
C LYS A 116 10.77 -20.31 7.96
N ILE A 117 11.50 -19.66 8.86
CA ILE A 117 11.29 -18.25 9.19
C ILE A 117 11.69 -17.34 8.02
N GLU A 118 12.78 -17.62 7.31
CA GLU A 118 13.15 -16.87 6.10
C GLU A 118 12.05 -16.97 5.03
N LYS A 119 11.48 -18.17 4.81
CA LYS A 119 10.33 -18.35 3.92
C LYS A 119 9.09 -17.59 4.41
N LEU A 120 8.74 -17.69 5.69
CA LEU A 120 7.61 -16.95 6.28
C LEU A 120 7.78 -15.44 6.18
N ASN A 121 9.01 -14.94 6.32
CA ASN A 121 9.32 -13.52 6.17
C ASN A 121 9.17 -13.05 4.72
N ASN A 122 9.54 -13.89 3.74
CA ASN A 122 9.32 -13.60 2.32
C ASN A 122 7.84 -13.62 1.95
N ASP A 123 7.08 -14.57 2.52
CA ASP A 123 5.65 -14.75 2.25
C ASP A 123 4.79 -13.65 2.92
N ASN A 124 5.24 -13.08 4.06
CA ASN A 124 4.52 -12.04 4.81
C ASN A 124 5.40 -10.81 5.09
N LYS A 125 5.41 -9.85 4.16
CA LYS A 125 6.13 -8.57 4.30
C LYS A 125 5.65 -7.72 5.49
N ASP A 126 4.41 -7.89 5.96
CA ASP A 126 3.84 -7.18 7.13
C ASP A 126 4.19 -7.81 8.49
N SER A 127 4.96 -8.89 8.51
CA SER A 127 5.22 -9.68 9.73
C SER A 127 6.16 -8.99 10.74
N LYS A 128 6.18 -9.54 11.94
CA LYS A 128 7.12 -9.21 13.02
C LYS A 128 8.53 -9.68 12.64
N ILE A 129 9.58 -9.06 13.19
CA ILE A 129 10.93 -9.60 13.12
C ILE A 129 11.00 -10.80 14.07
N VAL A 130 10.95 -12.00 13.50
CA VAL A 130 11.23 -13.23 14.24
C VAL A 130 12.71 -13.52 14.13
N VAL A 131 13.38 -13.59 15.28
CA VAL A 131 14.79 -13.98 15.38
C VAL A 131 14.86 -15.45 15.83
N PRO A 132 15.08 -16.39 14.90
CA PRO A 132 15.07 -17.81 15.20
C PRO A 132 16.41 -18.30 15.77
N PHE A 133 16.28 -19.25 16.68
CA PHE A 133 17.34 -20.09 17.20
C PHE A 133 16.88 -21.54 17.28
N THR A 134 17.82 -22.48 17.33
CA THR A 134 17.56 -23.88 17.62
C THR A 134 18.03 -24.25 19.01
N TYR A 135 17.43 -25.29 19.62
CA TYR A 135 17.88 -25.79 20.93
C TYR A 135 19.36 -26.22 20.89
N LYS A 136 19.79 -26.83 19.78
CA LYS A 136 21.16 -27.32 19.58
C LYS A 136 22.22 -26.22 19.64
N GLU A 137 21.90 -24.99 19.27
CA GLU A 137 22.84 -23.87 19.33
C GLU A 137 23.23 -23.47 20.76
N PHE A 138 22.46 -23.92 21.76
CA PHE A 138 22.72 -23.66 23.17
C PHE A 138 23.35 -24.86 23.90
N GLU A 139 23.65 -25.95 23.20
CA GLU A 139 24.36 -27.10 23.76
C GLU A 139 25.89 -26.88 23.80
N GLY A 140 26.60 -27.56 24.71
CA GLY A 140 28.06 -27.51 24.80
C GLY A 140 28.61 -26.15 25.26
N THR A 141 29.55 -25.56 24.52
CA THR A 141 30.10 -24.22 24.82
C THR A 141 29.08 -23.08 24.64
N GLY A 142 27.91 -23.38 24.03
CA GLY A 142 26.80 -22.46 23.85
C GLY A 142 27.08 -21.28 22.91
N LEU A 143 26.01 -20.58 22.50
CA LEU A 143 26.09 -19.32 21.76
C LEU A 143 26.80 -18.24 22.58
N SER A 144 27.79 -17.58 21.98
CA SER A 144 28.41 -16.39 22.57
C SER A 144 27.49 -15.17 22.50
N VAL A 145 27.71 -14.18 23.36
CA VAL A 145 27.03 -12.87 23.30
C VAL A 145 27.16 -12.23 21.91
N ASN A 146 28.35 -12.32 21.30
CA ASN A 146 28.59 -11.82 19.94
C ASN A 146 27.77 -12.57 18.90
N SER A 147 27.57 -13.88 19.06
CA SER A 147 26.76 -14.69 18.16
C SER A 147 25.28 -14.31 18.24
N ILE A 148 24.76 -14.05 19.45
CA ILE A 148 23.40 -13.53 19.64
C ILE A 148 23.27 -12.15 18.97
N GLU A 149 24.22 -11.23 19.20
CA GLU A 149 24.18 -9.92 18.55
C GLU A 149 24.22 -10.02 17.02
N ASN A 150 25.09 -10.87 16.46
CA ASN A 150 25.17 -11.11 15.03
C ASN A 150 23.88 -11.70 14.47
N ARG A 151 23.20 -12.56 15.24
CA ARG A 151 21.89 -13.10 14.88
C ARG A 151 20.85 -12.00 14.78
N PHE A 152 20.78 -11.10 15.77
CA PHE A 152 19.90 -9.93 15.70
C PHE A 152 20.20 -9.07 14.46
N ARG A 153 21.48 -8.76 14.18
CA ARG A 153 21.88 -8.01 12.98
C ARG A 153 21.39 -8.66 11.69
N LYS A 154 21.53 -9.98 11.55
CA LYS A 154 21.07 -10.74 10.38
C LYS A 154 19.56 -10.53 10.12
N TYR A 155 18.73 -10.55 11.17
CA TYR A 155 17.27 -10.51 11.00
C TYR A 155 16.67 -9.10 11.03
N PHE A 156 17.28 -8.16 11.75
CA PHE A 156 16.81 -6.76 11.78
C PHE A 156 17.21 -5.97 10.54
N TYR A 157 18.44 -6.15 10.06
CA TYR A 157 19.01 -5.26 9.03
C TYR A 157 18.82 -5.70 7.59
N ASN A 158 18.49 -6.98 7.36
CA ASN A 158 18.23 -7.50 6.02
C ASN A 158 16.81 -7.25 5.54
N ARG A 159 15.95 -6.66 6.37
CA ARG A 159 14.54 -6.45 6.05
C ARG A 159 14.27 -5.00 5.75
N ASP A 160 13.66 -4.75 4.60
CA ASP A 160 13.09 -3.45 4.31
C ASP A 160 11.70 -3.32 4.95
N LEU A 161 11.66 -2.68 6.12
CA LEU A 161 10.43 -2.38 6.83
C LEU A 161 9.72 -1.13 6.30
N PHE A 162 10.32 -0.39 5.36
CA PHE A 162 9.66 0.73 4.68
C PHE A 162 8.81 0.25 3.50
N ALA A 163 9.23 -0.79 2.78
CA ALA A 163 8.60 -1.38 1.58
C ALA A 163 7.23 -2.08 1.79
N LEU A 164 6.46 -1.69 2.82
CA LEU A 164 5.11 -2.19 3.05
C LEU A 164 4.12 -1.48 2.12
N GLU A 165 3.45 -2.25 1.27
CA GLU A 165 2.45 -1.74 0.31
C GLU A 165 1.00 -2.00 0.74
N SER A 166 0.81 -2.95 1.64
CA SER A 166 -0.48 -3.39 2.17
C SER A 166 -0.96 -2.49 3.31
N PRO A 167 -2.28 -2.42 3.56
CA PRO A 167 -2.80 -1.75 4.74
C PRO A 167 -2.27 -2.38 6.04
N LEU A 168 -1.97 -1.53 7.01
CA LEU A 168 -1.36 -1.96 8.27
C LEU A 168 -2.41 -2.66 9.15
N LYS A 169 -2.24 -3.98 9.31
CA LYS A 169 -3.10 -4.82 10.16
C LYS A 169 -2.70 -4.80 11.64
N ASN A 170 -1.50 -4.31 11.96
CA ASN A 170 -0.96 -4.26 13.32
C ASN A 170 -0.61 -2.80 13.70
N ASP A 171 -0.82 -2.47 14.97
CA ASP A 171 -0.49 -1.16 15.57
C ASP A 171 1.01 -0.86 15.57
N ALA A 172 1.87 -1.87 15.44
CA ALA A 172 3.34 -1.72 15.49
C ALA A 172 3.92 -0.68 14.51
N TYR A 173 3.28 -0.50 13.36
CA TYR A 173 3.69 0.47 12.33
C TYR A 173 2.65 1.58 12.11
N PHE A 174 1.69 1.71 13.02
CA PHE A 174 0.60 2.69 12.93
C PHE A 174 0.98 3.99 13.64
N PHE A 175 1.19 5.07 12.89
CA PHE A 175 1.71 6.34 13.41
C PHE A 175 0.73 7.50 13.20
N GLY A 176 0.71 8.45 14.13
CA GLY A 176 0.05 9.76 13.97
C GLY A 176 -1.48 9.78 13.81
N ARG A 177 -2.15 8.62 13.78
CA ARG A 177 -3.59 8.50 13.48
C ARG A 177 -4.48 8.19 14.67
N ASN A 178 -3.93 8.06 15.87
CA ASN A 178 -4.67 7.66 17.07
C ASN A 178 -5.85 8.59 17.39
N LYS A 179 -5.69 9.91 17.22
CA LYS A 179 -6.77 10.89 17.43
C LYS A 179 -7.97 10.66 16.50
N VAL A 180 -7.71 10.29 15.24
CA VAL A 180 -8.77 10.01 14.26
C VAL A 180 -9.51 8.72 14.63
N VAL A 181 -8.78 7.68 15.03
CA VAL A 181 -9.37 6.42 15.50
C VAL A 181 -10.26 6.64 16.73
N GLN A 182 -9.77 7.39 17.72
CA GLN A 182 -10.56 7.72 18.92
C GLN A 182 -11.82 8.51 18.57
N ASN A 183 -11.72 9.54 17.72
CA ASN A 183 -12.88 10.31 17.27
C ASN A 183 -13.95 9.42 16.59
N PHE A 184 -13.56 8.46 15.75
CA PHE A 184 -14.53 7.54 15.16
C PHE A 184 -15.12 6.54 16.18
N TYR A 185 -14.33 6.13 17.17
CA TYR A 185 -14.84 5.31 18.27
C TYR A 185 -15.86 6.08 19.14
N ASP A 186 -15.62 7.35 19.42
CA ASP A 186 -16.53 8.21 20.17
C ASP A 186 -17.86 8.37 19.42
N LYS A 187 -17.80 8.64 18.12
CA LYS A 187 -18.99 8.70 17.24
C LYS A 187 -19.77 7.39 17.21
N TYR A 188 -19.07 6.26 17.03
CA TYR A 188 -19.68 4.93 17.13
C TYR A 188 -20.40 4.74 18.47
N SER A 189 -19.77 5.17 19.58
CA SER A 189 -20.34 5.05 20.93
C SER A 189 -21.57 5.93 21.13
N LEU A 190 -21.66 7.06 20.42
CA LEU A 190 -22.83 7.94 20.40
C LEU A 190 -23.91 7.54 19.39
N GLY A 191 -23.62 6.61 18.47
CA GLY A 191 -24.56 6.15 17.44
C GLY A 191 -24.53 7.00 16.18
N GLU A 192 -23.55 7.89 16.08
CA GLU A 192 -23.35 8.77 14.94
C GLU A 192 -22.65 8.06 13.79
N HIS A 193 -22.96 8.51 12.56
CA HIS A 193 -22.32 8.02 11.35
C HIS A 193 -21.05 8.80 11.02
N SER A 194 -20.13 8.16 10.30
CA SER A 194 -18.83 8.75 9.97
C SER A 194 -18.46 8.59 8.50
N GLY A 195 -17.68 9.54 7.98
CA GLY A 195 -17.11 9.46 6.64
C GLY A 195 -15.61 9.74 6.70
N LEU A 196 -14.79 8.81 6.22
CA LEU A 196 -13.33 8.92 6.17
C LEU A 196 -12.87 9.05 4.72
N PHE A 197 -12.44 10.24 4.33
CA PHE A 197 -11.99 10.53 2.98
C PHE A 197 -10.50 10.88 2.94
N GLY A 198 -9.85 10.70 1.80
CA GLY A 198 -8.43 11.03 1.69
C GLY A 198 -7.76 10.40 0.47
N LEU A 199 -6.56 10.89 0.16
CA LEU A 199 -5.79 10.44 -1.00
C LEU A 199 -5.56 8.92 -1.03
N ARG A 200 -5.26 8.39 -2.21
CA ARG A 200 -4.92 6.98 -2.35
C ARG A 200 -3.63 6.67 -1.59
N LYS A 201 -3.58 5.51 -0.92
CA LYS A 201 -2.43 5.08 -0.08
C LYS A 201 -2.09 6.02 1.10
N ILE A 202 -2.99 6.92 1.50
CA ILE A 202 -2.80 7.81 2.67
C ILE A 202 -2.92 7.08 4.02
N GLY A 203 -3.51 5.87 4.02
CA GLY A 203 -3.68 5.02 5.20
C GLY A 203 -5.11 4.90 5.75
N LYS A 204 -6.15 5.13 4.93
CA LYS A 204 -7.57 5.00 5.34
C LYS A 204 -7.90 3.61 5.88
N THR A 205 -7.64 2.56 5.10
CA THR A 205 -7.88 1.17 5.50
C THR A 205 -7.12 0.79 6.79
N SER A 206 -5.90 1.30 6.98
CA SER A 206 -5.14 1.13 8.24
C SER A 206 -5.85 1.77 9.44
N VAL A 207 -6.49 2.93 9.26
CA VAL A 207 -7.31 3.58 10.30
C VAL A 207 -8.53 2.73 10.63
N LEU A 208 -9.22 2.19 9.62
CA LEU A 208 -10.40 1.34 9.80
C LEU A 208 -10.07 0.04 10.53
N PHE A 209 -8.97 -0.64 10.18
CA PHE A 209 -8.51 -1.82 10.92
C PHE A 209 -8.14 -1.48 12.37
N SER A 210 -7.56 -0.32 12.62
CA SER A 210 -7.25 0.14 13.98
C SER A 210 -8.51 0.44 14.79
N LEU A 211 -9.53 1.03 14.16
CA LEU A 211 -10.86 1.23 14.75
C LEU A 211 -11.52 -0.11 15.08
N GLU A 212 -11.49 -1.07 14.15
CA GLU A 212 -12.05 -2.41 14.38
C GLU A 212 -11.38 -3.12 15.57
N ARG A 213 -10.05 -3.05 15.68
CA ARG A 213 -9.31 -3.57 16.84
C ARG A 213 -9.75 -2.90 18.14
N LEU A 214 -9.88 -1.57 18.14
CA LEU A 214 -10.32 -0.82 19.32
C LEU A 214 -11.75 -1.20 19.75
N ILE A 215 -12.66 -1.32 18.79
CA ILE A 215 -14.04 -1.77 19.06
C ILE A 215 -14.03 -3.17 19.67
N LYS A 216 -13.28 -4.11 19.08
CA LYS A 216 -13.15 -5.47 19.62
C LYS A 216 -12.56 -5.48 21.03
N LEU A 217 -11.54 -4.66 21.30
CA LEU A 217 -10.91 -4.52 22.62
C LEU A 217 -11.88 -3.98 23.68
N ARG A 218 -12.87 -3.18 23.26
CA ARG A 218 -13.94 -2.64 24.11
C ARG A 218 -15.20 -3.49 24.09
N ASN A 219 -15.09 -4.76 23.65
CA ASN A 219 -16.21 -5.70 23.51
C ASN A 219 -17.35 -5.20 22.60
N GLY A 220 -17.09 -4.28 21.68
CA GLY A 220 -18.08 -3.83 20.69
C GLY A 220 -18.21 -4.78 19.51
N ILE A 221 -19.21 -4.52 18.66
CA ILE A 221 -19.54 -5.32 17.47
C ILE A 221 -19.27 -4.50 16.21
N SER A 222 -18.61 -5.11 15.23
CA SER A 222 -18.33 -4.48 13.94
C SER A 222 -18.29 -5.49 12.81
N ILE A 223 -18.51 -5.02 11.58
CA ILE A 223 -18.21 -5.76 10.35
C ILE A 223 -17.48 -4.83 9.38
N TYR A 224 -16.45 -5.37 8.71
CA TYR A 224 -15.67 -4.67 7.70
C TYR A 224 -15.97 -5.26 6.33
N LEU A 225 -16.33 -4.41 5.39
CA LEU A 225 -16.63 -4.77 4.01
C LEU A 225 -15.79 -3.90 3.07
N ASP A 226 -15.06 -4.56 2.19
CA ASP A 226 -14.33 -3.92 1.08
C ASP A 226 -15.26 -3.86 -0.13
N CYS A 227 -15.78 -2.67 -0.45
CA CYS A 227 -16.71 -2.47 -1.56
C CYS A 227 -16.06 -2.72 -2.92
N GLN A 228 -14.73 -2.80 -3.04
CA GLN A 228 -14.06 -3.21 -4.27
C GLN A 228 -14.28 -4.69 -4.61
N ASN A 229 -14.57 -5.53 -3.61
CA ASN A 229 -14.76 -6.97 -3.80
C ASN A 229 -15.86 -7.23 -4.85
N THR A 230 -15.59 -8.13 -5.79
CA THR A 230 -16.51 -8.44 -6.89
C THR A 230 -17.85 -8.99 -6.43
N SER A 231 -17.88 -9.67 -5.28
CA SER A 231 -19.13 -10.14 -4.66
C SER A 231 -20.00 -9.00 -4.13
N ILE A 232 -19.41 -7.83 -3.82
CA ILE A 232 -20.11 -6.64 -3.33
C ILE A 232 -20.40 -5.69 -4.50
N ASN A 233 -19.40 -5.30 -5.30
CA ASN A 233 -19.60 -4.30 -6.35
C ASN A 233 -20.53 -4.76 -7.48
N LYS A 234 -20.67 -6.07 -7.72
CA LYS A 234 -21.64 -6.62 -8.69
C LYS A 234 -22.98 -6.96 -8.07
N SER A 235 -23.10 -6.93 -6.74
CA SER A 235 -24.35 -7.23 -6.06
C SER A 235 -25.36 -6.10 -6.22
N GLU A 236 -26.64 -6.45 -6.35
CA GLU A 236 -27.73 -5.49 -6.23
C GLU A 236 -27.90 -5.04 -4.77
N TRP A 237 -28.63 -3.94 -4.55
CA TRP A 237 -28.76 -3.35 -3.21
C TRP A 237 -29.29 -4.33 -2.16
N TYR A 238 -30.26 -5.18 -2.52
CA TYR A 238 -30.84 -6.17 -1.62
C TYR A 238 -29.90 -7.34 -1.36
N GLU A 239 -29.03 -7.68 -2.31
CA GLU A 239 -27.99 -8.69 -2.12
C GLU A 239 -26.89 -8.18 -1.20
N LEU A 240 -26.54 -6.89 -1.28
CA LEU A 240 -25.60 -6.28 -0.34
C LEU A 240 -26.13 -6.30 1.10
N LEU A 241 -27.42 -6.04 1.31
CA LEU A 241 -28.05 -6.18 2.62
C LEU A 241 -27.92 -7.62 3.16
N PHE A 242 -28.15 -8.62 2.31
CA PHE A 242 -27.94 -10.03 2.66
C PHE A 242 -26.48 -10.32 3.02
N ILE A 243 -25.53 -9.80 2.22
CA ILE A 243 -24.09 -9.98 2.46
C ILE A 243 -23.71 -9.42 3.84
N ILE A 244 -24.18 -8.22 4.20
CA ILE A 244 -23.92 -7.63 5.52
C ILE A 244 -24.37 -8.57 6.65
N ILE A 245 -25.60 -9.09 6.56
CA ILE A 245 -26.19 -9.98 7.57
C ILE A 245 -25.44 -11.31 7.64
N ASN A 246 -25.17 -11.94 6.49
CA ASN A 246 -24.45 -13.21 6.45
C ASN A 246 -23.01 -13.06 6.97
N SER A 247 -22.32 -11.96 6.63
CA SER A 247 -20.98 -11.69 7.14
C SER A 247 -20.96 -11.43 8.65
N LEU A 248 -21.98 -10.77 9.22
CA LEU A 248 -22.13 -10.64 10.67
C LEU A 248 -22.34 -12.01 11.34
N LYS A 249 -23.25 -12.83 10.79
CA LYS A 249 -23.51 -14.19 11.27
C LYS A 249 -22.23 -15.03 11.30
N GLU A 250 -21.49 -15.06 10.20
CA GLU A 250 -20.25 -15.82 10.07
C GLU A 250 -19.16 -15.30 11.02
N LYS A 251 -18.94 -13.98 11.08
CA LYS A 251 -17.89 -13.39 11.91
C LYS A 251 -18.07 -13.68 13.41
N TYR A 252 -19.32 -13.73 13.86
CA TYR A 252 -19.66 -13.94 15.26
C TYR A 252 -20.14 -15.37 15.58
N ASN A 253 -20.07 -16.29 14.62
CA ASN A 253 -20.51 -17.69 14.75
C ASN A 253 -21.94 -17.81 15.34
N LEU A 254 -22.87 -17.03 14.79
CA LEU A 254 -24.25 -17.00 15.27
C LEU A 254 -25.07 -18.13 14.67
N ASP A 255 -25.78 -18.86 15.54
CA ASP A 255 -26.74 -19.88 15.13
C ASP A 255 -28.09 -19.21 14.77
N LEU A 256 -28.15 -18.68 13.56
CA LEU A 256 -29.30 -17.95 13.03
C LEU A 256 -29.57 -18.39 11.59
N GLU A 257 -30.78 -18.84 11.28
CA GLU A 257 -31.17 -19.18 9.91
C GLU A 257 -31.54 -17.91 9.13
N ILE A 258 -30.78 -17.60 8.08
CA ILE A 258 -31.03 -16.44 7.21
C ILE A 258 -31.49 -16.95 5.86
N ASN A 259 -32.72 -16.60 5.48
CA ASN A 259 -33.30 -17.04 4.22
C ASN A 259 -32.91 -16.07 3.09
N ARG A 260 -31.97 -16.47 2.25
CA ARG A 260 -31.52 -15.66 1.10
C ARG A 260 -32.65 -15.27 0.14
N SER A 261 -33.70 -16.10 0.02
CA SER A 261 -34.82 -15.80 -0.89
C SER A 261 -35.68 -14.61 -0.46
N GLU A 262 -35.63 -14.25 0.83
CA GLU A 262 -36.32 -13.08 1.40
C GLU A 262 -35.60 -11.76 1.08
N TYR A 263 -34.36 -11.81 0.59
CA TYR A 263 -33.61 -10.65 0.12
C TYR A 263 -33.82 -10.46 -1.38
N ASN A 264 -34.91 -9.77 -1.70
CA ASN A 264 -35.29 -9.36 -3.04
C ASN A 264 -35.76 -7.90 -3.02
N SER A 265 -36.00 -7.32 -4.19
CA SER A 265 -36.35 -5.90 -4.34
C SER A 265 -37.60 -5.44 -3.57
N ARG A 266 -38.46 -6.36 -3.11
CA ARG A 266 -39.68 -6.04 -2.38
C ARG A 266 -39.55 -6.20 -0.87
N PHE A 267 -38.93 -7.28 -0.41
CA PHE A 267 -38.94 -7.66 1.01
C PHE A 267 -37.62 -7.38 1.74
N ALA A 268 -36.53 -7.06 1.02
CA ALA A 268 -35.21 -6.96 1.64
C ALA A 268 -35.10 -5.93 2.77
N SER A 269 -35.86 -4.82 2.73
CA SER A 269 -35.87 -3.85 3.83
C SER A 269 -36.42 -4.46 5.13
N GLU A 270 -37.52 -5.21 5.05
CA GLU A 270 -38.15 -5.84 6.22
C GLU A 270 -37.30 -6.99 6.75
N SER A 271 -36.78 -7.82 5.83
CA SER A 271 -35.88 -8.94 6.14
C SER A 271 -34.60 -8.45 6.82
N PHE A 272 -33.97 -7.41 6.29
CA PHE A 272 -32.75 -6.82 6.87
C PHE A 272 -33.00 -6.26 8.27
N GLU A 273 -34.10 -5.52 8.48
CA GLU A 273 -34.46 -4.99 9.82
C GLU A 273 -34.66 -6.12 10.84
N LYS A 274 -35.41 -7.16 10.47
CA LYS A 274 -35.69 -8.34 11.32
C LYS A 274 -34.41 -9.09 11.67
N ASP A 275 -33.59 -9.39 10.68
CA ASP A 275 -32.36 -10.17 10.87
C ASP A 275 -31.33 -9.39 11.66
N LEU A 276 -31.19 -8.08 11.40
CA LEU A 276 -30.26 -7.21 12.14
C LEU A 276 -30.65 -7.10 13.62
N LYS A 277 -31.95 -6.98 13.93
CA LYS A 277 -32.47 -7.01 15.32
C LYS A 277 -32.17 -8.33 16.01
N SER A 278 -32.38 -9.45 15.31
CA SER A 278 -32.09 -10.78 15.83
C SER A 278 -30.60 -10.93 16.18
N ILE A 279 -29.72 -10.49 15.27
CA ILE A 279 -28.27 -10.45 15.51
C ILE A 279 -27.93 -9.54 16.70
N TYR A 280 -28.52 -8.35 16.78
CA TYR A 280 -28.29 -7.40 17.87
C TYR A 280 -28.64 -7.99 19.24
N HIS A 281 -29.79 -8.65 19.38
CA HIS A 281 -30.18 -9.30 20.63
C HIS A 281 -29.25 -10.48 20.98
N LEU A 282 -28.91 -11.33 20.00
CA LEU A 282 -27.97 -12.44 20.20
C LEU A 282 -26.57 -11.97 20.63
N LEU A 283 -26.18 -10.77 20.20
CA LEU A 283 -24.92 -10.14 20.57
C LEU A 283 -25.02 -9.31 21.86
N GLY A 284 -26.11 -9.42 22.63
CA GLY A 284 -26.26 -8.77 23.92
C GLY A 284 -26.53 -7.27 23.80
N GLU A 285 -27.27 -6.87 22.77
CA GLU A 285 -27.77 -5.50 22.58
C GLU A 285 -26.65 -4.46 22.49
N ARG A 286 -25.56 -4.86 21.83
CA ARG A 286 -24.43 -3.98 21.54
C ARG A 286 -24.56 -3.45 20.13
N ARG A 287 -24.49 -2.12 19.99
CA ARG A 287 -24.55 -1.43 18.70
C ARG A 287 -23.54 -2.01 17.72
N ILE A 288 -24.01 -2.28 16.49
CA ILE A 288 -23.21 -2.86 15.42
C ILE A 288 -22.58 -1.72 14.58
N LEU A 289 -21.26 -1.73 14.39
CA LEU A 289 -20.60 -0.84 13.42
C LEU A 289 -20.48 -1.52 12.06
N ILE A 290 -21.06 -0.93 11.01
CA ILE A 290 -20.85 -1.36 9.62
C ILE A 290 -19.79 -0.46 8.98
N ILE A 291 -18.66 -1.05 8.58
CA ILE A 291 -17.57 -0.34 7.90
C ILE A 291 -17.63 -0.69 6.40
N LEU A 292 -17.80 0.33 5.56
CA LEU A 292 -17.80 0.23 4.09
C LEU A 292 -16.56 0.97 3.55
N ASP A 293 -15.50 0.25 3.21
CA ASP A 293 -14.28 0.82 2.61
C ASP A 293 -14.35 0.83 1.08
N GLU A 294 -13.64 1.75 0.44
CA GLU A 294 -13.66 2.01 -1.01
C GLU A 294 -15.10 2.21 -1.56
N ILE A 295 -15.86 3.07 -0.87
CA ILE A 295 -17.30 3.32 -1.08
C ILE A 295 -17.66 3.74 -2.52
N GLU A 296 -16.69 4.22 -3.29
CA GLU A 296 -16.86 4.57 -4.71
C GLU A 296 -17.40 3.40 -5.54
N HIS A 297 -17.08 2.17 -5.15
CA HIS A 297 -17.50 0.97 -5.88
C HIS A 297 -19.00 0.64 -5.72
N ILE A 298 -19.69 1.24 -4.76
CA ILE A 298 -21.15 1.13 -4.58
C ILE A 298 -21.83 2.50 -4.56
N SER A 299 -21.21 3.52 -5.15
CA SER A 299 -21.73 4.89 -5.22
C SER A 299 -22.13 5.29 -6.64
N PHE A 300 -23.11 6.19 -6.74
CA PHE A 300 -23.54 6.77 -8.01
C PHE A 300 -22.40 7.56 -8.67
N SER A 301 -22.39 7.58 -10.00
CA SER A 301 -21.36 8.21 -10.86
C SER A 301 -19.93 7.65 -10.73
N THR A 302 -19.54 7.10 -9.57
CA THR A 302 -18.18 6.64 -9.31
C THR A 302 -17.98 5.15 -9.53
N SER A 303 -19.03 4.35 -9.33
CA SER A 303 -18.94 2.89 -9.49
C SER A 303 -18.70 2.51 -10.95
N VAL A 304 -18.04 1.36 -11.15
CA VAL A 304 -17.87 0.74 -12.47
C VAL A 304 -19.11 -0.08 -12.85
N SER A 305 -19.92 -0.48 -11.87
CA SER A 305 -21.12 -1.27 -12.10
C SER A 305 -22.31 -0.36 -12.41
N ASP A 306 -22.98 -0.58 -13.55
CA ASP A 306 -24.01 0.31 -14.10
C ASP A 306 -25.18 0.56 -13.14
N HIS A 307 -25.62 -0.44 -12.39
CA HIS A 307 -26.74 -0.31 -11.45
C HIS A 307 -26.43 0.59 -10.24
N TRP A 308 -25.19 0.57 -9.77
CA TRP A 308 -24.69 1.52 -8.77
C TRP A 308 -24.43 2.89 -9.39
N ALA A 309 -23.72 2.93 -10.52
CA ALA A 309 -23.31 4.16 -11.20
C ALA A 309 -24.50 5.01 -11.65
N SER A 310 -25.58 4.36 -12.11
CA SER A 310 -26.84 5.00 -12.46
C SER A 310 -27.59 5.59 -11.27
N GLY A 311 -27.20 5.28 -10.03
CA GLY A 311 -27.81 5.79 -8.81
C GLY A 311 -29.07 5.07 -8.35
N LYS A 312 -29.61 4.12 -9.12
CA LYS A 312 -30.83 3.39 -8.74
C LYS A 312 -30.61 2.50 -7.51
N SER A 313 -29.66 1.57 -7.59
CA SER A 313 -29.36 0.67 -6.45
C SER A 313 -28.75 1.43 -5.27
N TYR A 314 -28.03 2.53 -5.54
CA TYR A 314 -27.55 3.46 -4.52
C TYR A 314 -28.69 4.05 -3.68
N LEU A 315 -29.70 4.61 -4.35
CA LEU A 315 -30.86 5.20 -3.68
C LEU A 315 -31.61 4.15 -2.85
N ASP A 316 -31.95 3.00 -3.44
CA ASP A 316 -32.70 1.95 -2.76
C ASP A 316 -31.95 1.43 -1.50
N PHE A 317 -30.63 1.22 -1.62
CA PHE A 317 -29.77 0.81 -0.50
C PHE A 317 -29.80 1.82 0.65
N TRP A 318 -29.47 3.08 0.36
CA TRP A 318 -29.34 4.11 1.40
C TRP A 318 -30.69 4.57 1.96
N GLN A 319 -31.76 4.53 1.18
CA GLN A 319 -33.13 4.74 1.69
C GLN A 319 -33.48 3.65 2.71
N THR A 320 -33.17 2.38 2.40
CA THR A 320 -33.38 1.26 3.32
C THR A 320 -32.60 1.44 4.62
N ILE A 321 -31.29 1.71 4.52
CA ILE A 321 -30.41 1.94 5.68
C ILE A 321 -30.91 3.10 6.53
N ARG A 322 -31.25 4.24 5.91
CA ARG A 322 -31.76 5.44 6.60
C ARG A 322 -33.09 5.15 7.31
N ALA A 323 -34.03 4.50 6.65
CA ALA A 323 -35.34 4.20 7.22
C ALA A 323 -35.24 3.31 8.47
N ILE A 324 -34.34 2.33 8.45
CA ILE A 324 -34.14 1.40 9.58
C ILE A 324 -33.41 2.08 10.74
N TYR A 325 -32.43 2.93 10.45
CA TYR A 325 -31.73 3.72 11.47
C TYR A 325 -32.68 4.67 12.20
N HIS A 326 -33.52 5.45 11.48
CA HIS A 326 -34.48 6.37 12.12
C HIS A 326 -35.49 5.67 13.04
N LYS A 327 -35.80 4.40 12.78
CA LYS A 327 -36.66 3.60 13.66
C LYS A 327 -35.89 3.01 14.86
N ASN A 328 -34.58 2.82 14.74
CA ASN A 328 -33.76 2.04 15.67
C ASN A 328 -32.34 2.63 15.80
N GLU A 329 -32.22 3.85 16.35
CA GLU A 329 -30.93 4.59 16.40
C GLU A 329 -29.81 3.84 17.15
N ASP A 330 -30.16 2.98 18.10
CA ASP A 330 -29.20 2.17 18.87
C ASP A 330 -28.73 0.88 18.16
N LEU A 331 -29.43 0.46 17.11
CA LEU A 331 -29.20 -0.85 16.48
C LEU A 331 -27.84 -0.92 15.80
N PHE A 332 -27.51 0.10 15.02
CA PHE A 332 -26.26 0.16 14.28
C PHE A 332 -25.81 1.59 14.00
N SER A 333 -24.54 1.73 13.68
CA SER A 333 -23.97 2.91 13.06
C SER A 333 -23.09 2.46 11.89
N PHE A 334 -22.69 3.37 11.02
CA PHE A 334 -21.83 3.03 9.90
C PHE A 334 -20.75 4.08 9.67
N ILE A 335 -19.65 3.62 9.10
CA ILE A 335 -18.59 4.46 8.58
C ILE A 335 -18.37 4.10 7.11
N ILE A 336 -18.39 5.11 6.26
CA ILE A 336 -17.96 4.98 4.87
C ILE A 336 -16.54 5.51 4.73
N ALA A 337 -15.74 4.89 3.88
CA ALA A 337 -14.43 5.41 3.54
C ALA A 337 -14.19 5.33 2.04
N GLY A 338 -13.45 6.31 1.53
CA GLY A 338 -13.15 6.40 0.11
C GLY A 338 -12.14 7.49 -0.17
N VAL A 339 -11.74 7.61 -1.42
CA VAL A 339 -11.07 8.79 -1.94
C VAL A 339 -12.07 9.89 -2.25
N ASN A 340 -13.19 9.60 -2.90
CA ASN A 340 -14.17 10.58 -3.39
C ASN A 340 -15.39 10.74 -2.44
N PRO A 341 -15.57 11.89 -1.78
CA PRO A 341 -16.74 12.20 -0.93
C PRO A 341 -18.04 12.57 -1.65
N LEU A 342 -18.12 12.52 -2.98
CA LEU A 342 -19.29 12.93 -3.76
C LEU A 342 -20.61 12.33 -3.24
N CYS A 343 -20.59 11.09 -2.75
CA CYS A 343 -21.77 10.42 -2.21
C CYS A 343 -22.38 11.12 -0.98
N VAL A 344 -21.63 11.92 -0.23
CA VAL A 344 -22.15 12.69 0.93
C VAL A 344 -22.25 14.19 0.67
N GLU A 345 -21.79 14.66 -0.48
CA GLU A 345 -21.73 16.08 -0.81
C GLU A 345 -22.87 16.53 -1.74
N GLU A 346 -23.35 15.63 -2.60
CA GLU A 346 -24.45 15.94 -3.49
C GLU A 346 -25.80 15.81 -2.75
N PRO A 347 -26.65 16.84 -2.79
CA PRO A 347 -27.97 16.79 -2.15
C PRO A 347 -28.97 15.93 -2.92
N LEU A 348 -28.75 15.73 -4.23
CA LEU A 348 -29.68 15.03 -5.11
C LEU A 348 -28.98 13.92 -5.90
N VAL A 349 -29.66 12.79 -6.08
CA VAL A 349 -29.26 11.71 -7.00
C VAL A 349 -30.45 11.40 -7.89
N ASN A 350 -30.27 11.50 -9.22
CA ASN A 350 -31.35 11.35 -10.20
C ASN A 350 -32.57 12.25 -9.95
N GLY A 351 -32.36 13.44 -9.38
CA GLY A 351 -33.43 14.38 -9.04
C GLY A 351 -34.20 14.06 -7.75
N PHE A 352 -33.83 12.99 -7.04
CA PHE A 352 -34.38 12.63 -5.73
C PHE A 352 -33.41 13.02 -4.61
N ASP A 353 -33.94 13.22 -3.40
CA ASP A 353 -33.13 13.50 -2.22
C ASP A 353 -32.11 12.39 -1.96
N ASN A 354 -30.86 12.77 -1.77
CA ASN A 354 -29.80 11.84 -1.40
C ASN A 354 -29.98 11.40 0.07
N PRO A 355 -30.21 10.11 0.36
CA PRO A 355 -30.52 9.68 1.73
C PRO A 355 -29.37 9.92 2.70
N ILE A 356 -28.10 9.81 2.27
CA ILE A 356 -26.95 9.96 3.16
C ILE A 356 -26.51 11.43 3.33
N PHE A 357 -27.04 12.34 2.50
CA PHE A 357 -26.71 13.75 2.56
C PHE A 357 -27.07 14.33 3.93
N SER A 358 -26.15 15.10 4.52
CA SER A 358 -26.24 15.65 5.88
C SER A 358 -26.26 14.62 7.04
N MET A 359 -26.36 13.31 6.79
CA MET A 359 -26.17 12.28 7.82
C MET A 359 -24.70 12.10 8.20
N ILE A 360 -23.79 12.39 7.26
CA ILE A 360 -22.34 12.27 7.44
C ILE A 360 -21.67 13.61 7.15
N LYS A 361 -20.76 14.00 8.05
CA LYS A 361 -19.76 15.04 7.75
C LYS A 361 -18.46 14.37 7.30
N PRO A 362 -17.96 14.66 6.07
CA PRO A 362 -16.72 14.07 5.59
C PRO A 362 -15.54 14.51 6.47
N THR A 363 -14.77 13.54 6.95
CA THR A 363 -13.51 13.76 7.68
C THR A 363 -12.36 13.39 6.75
N TYR A 364 -11.52 14.37 6.39
CA TYR A 364 -10.37 14.11 5.54
C TYR A 364 -9.16 13.65 6.36
N LEU A 365 -8.48 12.61 5.90
CA LEU A 365 -7.27 12.10 6.52
C LEU A 365 -6.08 12.98 6.11
N ASN A 366 -5.68 13.87 7.02
CA ASN A 366 -4.60 14.84 6.81
C ASN A 366 -3.25 14.18 6.48
N LEU A 367 -2.33 14.93 5.89
CA LEU A 367 -0.94 14.51 5.75
C LEU A 367 -0.21 14.50 7.11
N PHE A 368 0.92 13.80 7.20
CA PHE A 368 1.74 13.80 8.41
C PHE A 368 2.46 15.14 8.62
N THR A 369 2.53 15.55 9.89
CA THR A 369 3.43 16.62 10.32
C THR A 369 4.88 16.13 10.35
N VAL A 370 5.84 17.05 10.45
CA VAL A 370 7.27 16.72 10.62
C VAL A 370 7.47 15.78 11.80
N ASP A 371 6.79 15.99 12.92
CA ASP A 371 6.86 15.11 14.10
C ASP A 371 6.35 13.70 13.81
N ASN A 372 5.25 13.57 13.06
CA ASN A 372 4.74 12.26 12.67
C ASN A 372 5.70 11.55 11.70
N VAL A 373 6.31 12.29 10.77
CA VAL A 373 7.35 11.76 9.87
C VAL A 373 8.57 11.32 10.66
N LYS A 374 9.05 12.13 11.61
CA LYS A 374 10.15 11.80 12.51
C LYS A 374 9.88 10.53 13.29
N GLN A 375 8.70 10.39 13.89
CA GLN A 375 8.31 9.18 14.61
C GLN A 375 8.29 7.96 13.69
N MET A 376 7.65 8.04 12.52
CA MET A 376 7.56 6.91 11.60
C MET A 376 8.93 6.51 11.03
N VAL A 377 9.65 7.46 10.43
CA VAL A 377 10.94 7.22 9.76
C VAL A 377 12.02 6.87 10.77
N GLY A 378 12.05 7.57 11.91
CA GLY A 378 12.94 7.24 13.01
C GLY A 378 12.71 5.81 13.51
N ASN A 379 11.49 5.47 13.93
CA ASN A 379 11.21 4.16 14.52
C ASN A 379 11.51 3.01 13.56
N ILE A 380 11.07 3.12 12.30
CA ILE A 380 11.31 2.08 11.28
C ILE A 380 12.80 2.02 10.92
N GLY A 381 13.43 3.18 10.71
CA GLY A 381 14.85 3.28 10.38
C GLY A 381 15.72 2.61 11.43
N HIS A 382 15.48 2.84 12.73
CA HIS A 382 16.28 2.25 13.80
C HIS A 382 16.18 0.72 13.81
N TYR A 383 15.01 0.12 13.54
CA TYR A 383 14.90 -1.33 13.39
C TYR A 383 15.76 -1.88 12.25
N MET A 384 16.00 -1.06 11.23
CA MET A 384 16.83 -1.40 10.08
C MET A 384 18.29 -0.95 10.27
N GLY A 385 18.67 -0.39 11.41
CA GLY A 385 20.02 0.16 11.63
C GLY A 385 20.30 1.42 10.81
N LEU A 386 19.28 2.19 10.47
CA LEU A 386 19.36 3.49 9.80
C LEU A 386 19.04 4.61 10.80
N HIS A 387 20.00 5.51 11.00
CA HIS A 387 19.80 6.72 11.80
C HIS A 387 19.73 7.92 10.86
N PHE A 388 18.68 8.74 10.94
CA PHE A 388 18.50 9.89 10.06
C PHE A 388 18.89 11.17 10.81
N GLU A 389 19.67 12.05 10.17
CA GLU A 389 19.88 13.40 10.67
C GLU A 389 18.56 14.18 10.78
N GLU A 390 18.47 15.08 11.75
CA GLU A 390 17.25 15.81 12.10
C GLU A 390 16.65 16.58 10.91
N GLU A 391 17.51 17.20 10.08
CA GLU A 391 17.06 17.97 8.91
C GLU A 391 16.35 17.11 7.86
N ILE A 392 16.62 15.81 7.81
CA ILE A 392 16.02 14.91 6.81
C ILE A 392 14.51 14.80 7.01
N TYR A 393 14.04 14.81 8.25
CA TYR A 393 12.59 14.74 8.52
C TYR A 393 11.85 15.93 7.93
N THR A 394 12.47 17.11 7.98
CA THR A 394 11.93 18.32 7.34
C THR A 394 11.94 18.17 5.82
N TYR A 395 13.06 17.76 5.23
CA TYR A 395 13.14 17.56 3.77
C TYR A 395 12.14 16.52 3.25
N LEU A 396 12.01 15.36 3.91
CA LEU A 396 11.02 14.35 3.54
C LEU A 396 9.59 14.89 3.62
N THR A 397 9.32 15.74 4.62
CA THR A 397 8.00 16.35 4.81
C THR A 397 7.72 17.40 3.74
N GLU A 398 8.67 18.26 3.39
CA GLU A 398 8.48 19.27 2.33
C GLU A 398 8.41 18.64 0.94
N ASP A 399 9.30 17.69 0.66
CA ASP A 399 9.44 17.08 -0.66
C ASP A 399 8.22 16.21 -1.02
N TYR A 400 7.72 15.47 -0.04
CA TYR A 400 6.63 14.49 -0.23
C TYR A 400 5.37 14.84 0.57
N GLY A 401 5.30 16.07 1.08
CA GLY A 401 4.19 16.69 1.82
C GLY A 401 3.68 15.92 3.03
N GLY A 402 4.49 15.08 3.66
CA GLY A 402 4.03 14.25 4.77
C GLY A 402 3.14 13.07 4.34
N HIS A 403 3.12 12.69 3.06
CA HIS A 403 2.36 11.52 2.61
C HIS A 403 3.04 10.23 3.08
N PRO A 404 2.44 9.42 3.99
CA PRO A 404 3.13 8.30 4.63
C PRO A 404 3.68 7.28 3.64
N PHE A 405 2.89 6.90 2.63
CA PHE A 405 3.32 5.95 1.61
C PHE A 405 4.49 6.46 0.77
N LEU A 406 4.43 7.68 0.21
CA LEU A 406 5.52 8.26 -0.58
C LEU A 406 6.82 8.33 0.23
N ILE A 407 6.74 8.83 1.47
CA ILE A 407 7.91 8.94 2.36
C ILE A 407 8.51 7.56 2.63
N ARG A 408 7.68 6.54 2.87
CA ARG A 408 8.15 5.17 3.06
C ARG A 408 8.84 4.63 1.80
N GLN A 409 8.27 4.84 0.61
CA GLN A 409 8.91 4.43 -0.64
C GLN A 409 10.28 5.10 -0.82
N VAL A 410 10.39 6.40 -0.54
CA VAL A 410 11.68 7.11 -0.60
C VAL A 410 12.65 6.58 0.45
N CYS A 411 12.19 6.28 1.68
CA CYS A 411 13.04 5.68 2.71
C CYS A 411 13.50 4.26 2.33
N SER A 412 12.70 3.50 1.59
CA SER A 412 13.10 2.21 1.01
C SER A 412 14.18 2.40 -0.05
N LEU A 413 14.05 3.40 -0.94
CA LEU A 413 15.10 3.74 -1.90
C LEU A 413 16.40 4.22 -1.22
N ILE A 414 16.28 5.01 -0.15
CA ILE A 414 17.44 5.40 0.68
C ILE A 414 18.10 4.14 1.27
N ASN A 415 17.29 3.23 1.81
CA ASN A 415 17.73 1.96 2.38
C ASN A 415 18.48 1.06 1.37
N GLU A 416 18.07 1.07 0.10
CA GLU A 416 18.74 0.35 -1.00
C GLU A 416 20.07 1.04 -1.41
N SER A 417 20.10 2.37 -1.39
CA SER A 417 21.27 3.17 -1.83
C SER A 417 22.44 3.16 -0.84
N VAL A 418 22.23 2.71 0.40
CA VAL A 418 23.25 2.70 1.45
C VAL A 418 24.00 1.38 1.51
N THR A 419 25.30 1.43 1.81
CA THR A 419 26.13 0.23 1.99
C THR A 419 25.54 -0.71 3.06
N HIS A 420 25.69 -2.02 2.89
CA HIS A 420 25.23 -3.01 3.89
C HIS A 420 25.94 -2.96 5.26
N ARG A 421 26.87 -2.02 5.49
CA ARG A 421 27.47 -1.79 6.81
C ARG A 421 26.49 -1.03 7.69
N ARG A 422 25.88 -1.74 8.64
CA ARG A 422 24.89 -1.20 9.59
C ARG A 422 25.33 -1.38 11.05
N PRO A 423 25.00 -0.45 11.96
CA PRO A 423 24.18 0.74 11.73
C PRO A 423 24.89 1.81 10.88
N THR A 424 24.13 2.65 10.20
CA THR A 424 24.64 3.75 9.39
C THR A 424 23.81 5.02 9.59
N THR A 425 24.46 6.18 9.44
CA THR A 425 23.80 7.48 9.53
C THR A 425 23.51 8.02 8.13
N ILE A 426 22.25 8.32 7.86
CA ILE A 426 21.80 9.01 6.66
C ILE A 426 21.99 10.50 6.90
N THR A 427 22.84 11.12 6.10
CA THR A 427 23.13 12.55 6.18
C THR A 427 22.34 13.34 5.16
N LYS A 428 22.13 14.65 5.41
CA LYS A 428 21.50 15.55 4.45
C LYS A 428 22.20 15.59 3.08
N TYR A 429 23.52 15.37 3.06
CA TYR A 429 24.30 15.38 1.82
C TYR A 429 24.02 14.15 0.96
N MET A 430 23.88 12.97 1.58
CA MET A 430 23.48 11.74 0.89
C MET A 430 22.08 11.89 0.30
N TYR A 431 21.13 12.36 1.09
CA TYR A 431 19.78 12.62 0.62
C TYR A 431 19.75 13.58 -0.57
N LYS A 432 20.42 14.74 -0.47
CA LYS A 432 20.44 15.75 -1.54
C LYS A 432 21.11 15.26 -2.82
N ARG A 433 22.15 14.43 -2.72
CA ARG A 433 22.85 13.85 -3.88
C ARG A 433 21.91 12.98 -4.71
N ASP A 434 21.14 12.11 -4.04
CA ASP A 434 20.36 11.05 -4.69
C ASP A 434 18.88 11.44 -4.91
N LYS A 435 18.45 12.59 -4.37
CA LYS A 435 17.08 13.12 -4.46
C LYS A 435 16.46 13.08 -5.85
N LYS A 436 17.21 13.43 -6.88
CA LYS A 436 16.69 13.40 -8.27
C LYS A 436 16.30 11.99 -8.71
N GLU A 437 17.07 10.99 -8.29
CA GLU A 437 16.75 9.59 -8.58
C GLU A 437 15.52 9.13 -7.79
N TYR A 438 15.40 9.54 -6.52
CA TYR A 438 14.22 9.26 -5.71
C TYR A 438 12.96 9.85 -6.34
N ASP A 439 12.98 11.13 -6.72
CA ASP A 439 11.86 11.83 -7.37
C ASP A 439 11.44 11.15 -8.69
N LEU A 440 12.39 10.62 -9.46
CA LEU A 440 12.12 9.86 -10.68
C LEU A 440 11.44 8.52 -10.38
N LYS A 441 11.94 7.76 -9.40
CA LYS A 441 11.40 6.43 -9.06
C LYS A 441 10.00 6.49 -8.44
N ILE A 442 9.63 7.58 -7.77
CA ILE A 442 8.28 7.74 -7.19
C ILE A 442 7.28 8.41 -8.14
N HIS A 443 7.68 8.76 -9.36
CA HIS A 443 6.87 9.53 -10.31
C HIS A 443 5.50 8.89 -10.57
N GLU A 444 5.46 7.56 -10.73
CA GLU A 444 4.21 6.81 -10.96
C GLU A 444 3.24 6.91 -9.78
N TYR A 445 3.75 6.95 -8.55
CA TYR A 445 2.91 7.11 -7.36
C TYR A 445 2.31 8.53 -7.27
N ILE A 446 3.08 9.55 -7.67
CA ILE A 446 2.56 10.92 -7.79
C ILE A 446 1.46 10.99 -8.86
N GLN A 447 1.69 10.36 -10.02
CA GLN A 447 0.68 10.24 -11.07
C GLN A 447 -0.58 9.54 -10.58
N LEU A 448 -0.46 8.46 -9.80
CA LEU A 448 -1.60 7.76 -9.22
C LEU A 448 -2.44 8.69 -8.32
N ILE A 449 -1.79 9.47 -7.46
CA ILE A 449 -2.47 10.44 -6.57
C ILE A 449 -3.20 11.50 -7.39
N LEU A 450 -2.54 12.09 -8.38
CA LEU A 450 -3.12 13.15 -9.22
C LEU A 450 -4.16 12.64 -10.22
N SER A 451 -4.09 11.37 -10.64
CA SER A 451 -5.05 10.79 -11.59
C SER A 451 -6.48 10.84 -11.08
N ILE A 452 -6.65 10.72 -9.76
CA ILE A 452 -7.95 10.80 -9.08
C ILE A 452 -8.48 12.22 -9.13
N LEU A 453 -7.64 13.21 -8.80
CA LEU A 453 -8.02 14.61 -8.90
C LEU A 453 -8.38 14.98 -10.35
N ASN A 454 -7.57 14.57 -11.31
CA ASN A 454 -7.84 14.85 -12.72
C ASN A 454 -9.14 14.18 -13.21
N ARG A 455 -9.44 12.97 -12.73
CA ARG A 455 -10.65 12.23 -13.12
C ARG A 455 -11.91 12.80 -12.50
N TRP A 456 -11.91 13.05 -11.20
CA TRP A 456 -13.12 13.39 -10.44
C TRP A 456 -13.28 14.90 -10.20
N TYR A 457 -12.18 15.65 -10.17
CA TYR A 457 -12.14 17.08 -9.90
C TYR A 457 -11.30 17.83 -10.95
N PRO A 458 -11.62 17.70 -12.25
CA PRO A 458 -10.80 18.26 -13.34
C PRO A 458 -10.65 19.78 -13.25
N GLN A 459 -11.65 20.49 -12.70
CA GLN A 459 -11.57 21.93 -12.48
C GLN A 459 -10.55 22.28 -11.37
N GLU A 460 -10.54 21.54 -10.27
CA GLU A 460 -9.56 21.71 -9.19
C GLU A 460 -8.15 21.41 -9.68
N TYR A 461 -8.00 20.36 -10.47
CA TYR A 461 -6.73 20.01 -11.08
C TYR A 461 -6.24 21.15 -11.99
N LYS A 462 -7.09 21.76 -12.83
CA LYS A 462 -6.73 22.93 -13.64
C LYS A 462 -6.31 24.14 -12.78
N LEU A 463 -6.98 24.37 -11.65
CA LEU A 463 -6.58 25.44 -10.73
C LEU A 463 -5.20 25.19 -10.12
N LEU A 464 -4.87 23.93 -9.78
CA LEU A 464 -3.50 23.59 -9.37
C LEU A 464 -2.47 23.89 -10.46
N GLU A 465 -2.78 23.57 -11.73
CA GLU A 465 -1.90 23.93 -12.84
C GLU A 465 -1.70 25.44 -12.93
N GLU A 466 -2.77 26.20 -12.76
CA GLU A 466 -2.71 27.66 -12.78
C GLU A 466 -1.83 28.24 -11.68
N LEU A 467 -1.97 27.75 -10.45
CA LEU A 467 -1.13 28.15 -9.34
C LEU A 467 0.35 27.89 -9.61
N VAL A 468 0.65 26.78 -10.28
CA VAL A 468 2.02 26.36 -10.60
C VAL A 468 2.65 27.23 -11.69
N ILE A 469 1.86 27.65 -12.69
CA ILE A 469 2.35 28.38 -13.87
C ILE A 469 2.34 29.88 -13.61
N ASN A 470 1.20 30.42 -13.17
CA ASN A 470 0.92 31.85 -13.13
C ASN A 470 0.87 32.42 -11.70
N GLY A 471 0.98 31.56 -10.69
CA GLY A 471 1.11 31.95 -9.28
C GLY A 471 -0.21 32.42 -8.64
N ASN A 472 -0.09 32.95 -7.42
CA ASN A 472 -1.23 33.22 -6.54
C ASN A 472 -2.21 34.28 -7.03
N ASN A 473 -1.78 35.24 -7.85
CA ASN A 473 -2.65 36.30 -8.35
C ASN A 473 -3.67 35.73 -9.34
N GLU A 474 -3.18 35.03 -10.37
CA GLU A 474 -4.04 34.44 -11.39
C GLU A 474 -4.89 33.30 -10.82
N PHE A 475 -4.32 32.50 -9.92
CA PHE A 475 -5.04 31.48 -9.18
C PHE A 475 -6.29 32.07 -8.49
N ARG A 476 -6.13 33.16 -7.73
CA ARG A 476 -7.24 33.85 -7.03
C ARG A 476 -8.27 34.42 -7.99
N THR A 477 -7.84 35.02 -9.10
CA THR A 477 -8.77 35.54 -10.13
C THR A 477 -9.67 34.44 -10.70
N ARG A 478 -9.14 33.22 -10.88
CA ARG A 478 -9.88 32.14 -11.56
C ARG A 478 -10.94 31.43 -10.75
N PHE A 479 -10.77 31.26 -9.43
CA PHE A 479 -11.83 30.67 -8.60
C PHE A 479 -12.70 31.71 -7.89
N GLY A 480 -12.26 32.97 -7.78
CA GLY A 480 -13.03 34.07 -7.21
C GLY A 480 -13.46 33.79 -5.76
N ASP A 481 -14.72 34.10 -5.42
CA ASP A 481 -15.29 33.90 -4.07
C ASP A 481 -15.76 32.45 -3.79
N TYR A 482 -15.62 31.54 -4.77
CA TYR A 482 -16.10 30.17 -4.63
C TYR A 482 -15.07 29.25 -3.97
N GLU A 483 -14.82 29.47 -2.67
CA GLU A 483 -13.93 28.60 -1.87
C GLU A 483 -14.30 27.11 -1.93
N LYS A 484 -15.58 26.80 -2.18
CA LYS A 484 -16.06 25.42 -2.36
C LYS A 484 -15.32 24.68 -3.48
N ILE A 485 -14.83 25.39 -4.50
CA ILE A 485 -14.12 24.78 -5.62
C ILE A 485 -12.81 24.17 -5.16
N ILE A 486 -12.09 24.77 -4.20
CA ILE A 486 -10.78 24.25 -3.74
C ILE A 486 -10.89 23.39 -2.47
N LYS A 487 -12.13 23.02 -2.09
CA LYS A 487 -12.41 22.28 -0.85
C LYS A 487 -11.67 20.95 -0.80
N HIS A 488 -11.60 20.20 -1.90
CA HIS A 488 -10.93 18.90 -1.90
C HIS A 488 -9.42 19.04 -1.91
N LEU A 489 -8.87 20.01 -2.66
CA LEU A 489 -7.44 20.34 -2.58
C LEU A 489 -7.00 20.67 -1.15
N LYS A 490 -7.78 21.49 -0.43
CA LYS A 490 -7.56 21.82 0.99
C LYS A 490 -7.75 20.58 1.88
N GLY A 491 -8.85 19.83 1.69
CA GLY A 491 -9.19 18.65 2.49
C GLY A 491 -8.16 17.53 2.37
N TYR A 492 -7.65 17.25 1.18
CA TYR A 492 -6.56 16.30 0.95
C TYR A 492 -5.19 16.81 1.39
N GLY A 493 -5.11 18.07 1.81
CA GLY A 493 -3.89 18.72 2.26
C GLY A 493 -2.92 19.03 1.13
N ILE A 494 -3.31 18.93 -0.14
CA ILE A 494 -2.46 19.26 -1.31
C ILE A 494 -2.25 20.77 -1.40
N LEU A 495 -3.27 21.54 -1.03
CA LEU A 495 -3.25 23.00 -1.02
C LEU A 495 -3.42 23.52 0.40
N LYS A 496 -2.57 24.48 0.79
CA LYS A 496 -2.69 25.20 2.05
C LYS A 496 -2.81 26.68 1.78
N GLU A 497 -3.68 27.35 2.52
CA GLU A 497 -3.76 28.80 2.55
C GLU A 497 -3.00 29.34 3.75
N ASP A 498 -2.20 30.40 3.55
CA ASP A 498 -1.54 31.16 4.60
C ASP A 498 -1.58 32.65 4.24
N ASN A 499 -2.15 33.47 5.11
CA ASN A 499 -2.28 34.93 4.91
C ASN A 499 -2.87 35.34 3.55
N GLY A 500 -3.84 34.56 3.04
CA GLY A 500 -4.50 34.79 1.74
C GLY A 500 -3.70 34.35 0.50
N GLU A 501 -2.51 33.77 0.70
CA GLU A 501 -1.72 33.11 -0.34
C GLU A 501 -1.92 31.59 -0.28
N TYR A 502 -1.85 30.92 -1.43
CA TYR A 502 -2.02 29.48 -1.55
C TYR A 502 -0.70 28.80 -1.94
N PHE A 503 -0.47 27.64 -1.32
CA PHE A 503 0.77 26.88 -1.44
C PHE A 503 0.47 25.41 -1.67
N ILE A 504 1.16 24.81 -2.64
CA ILE A 504 1.19 23.35 -2.79
C ILE A 504 2.11 22.79 -1.72
N THR A 505 1.61 21.87 -0.91
CA THR A 505 2.30 21.32 0.26
C THR A 505 3.23 20.16 -0.07
N ILE A 506 3.06 19.53 -1.24
CA ILE A 506 3.85 18.40 -1.73
C ILE A 506 4.70 18.89 -2.91
N ASP A 507 6.00 19.15 -2.69
CA ASP A 507 6.88 19.69 -3.74
C ASP A 507 7.02 18.74 -4.95
N ALA A 508 7.00 17.42 -4.71
CA ALA A 508 6.98 16.42 -5.78
C ALA A 508 5.76 16.58 -6.72
N ILE A 509 4.58 16.94 -6.19
CA ILE A 509 3.40 17.25 -7.01
C ILE A 509 3.62 18.53 -7.82
N LYS A 510 4.15 19.59 -7.19
CA LYS A 510 4.46 20.84 -7.87
C LYS A 510 5.39 20.61 -9.07
N LYS A 511 6.50 19.90 -8.86
CA LYS A 511 7.46 19.54 -9.91
C LYS A 511 6.85 18.66 -11.00
N TYR A 512 6.01 17.70 -10.62
CA TYR A 512 5.29 16.84 -11.56
C TYR A 512 4.39 17.67 -12.48
N ILE A 513 3.57 18.57 -11.92
CA ILE A 513 2.70 19.45 -12.68
C ILE A 513 3.53 20.36 -13.59
N GLN A 514 4.60 20.99 -13.09
CA GLN A 514 5.51 21.81 -13.91
C GLN A 514 6.07 21.05 -15.09
N SER A 515 6.47 19.79 -14.88
CA SER A 515 7.05 18.94 -15.93
C SER A 515 6.00 18.57 -16.98
N ASN A 516 4.77 18.25 -16.56
CA ASN A 516 3.66 17.93 -17.46
C ASN A 516 3.17 19.14 -18.26
N VAL A 517 3.11 20.33 -17.64
CA VAL A 517 2.80 21.57 -18.34
C VAL A 517 3.85 21.84 -19.42
N LYS A 518 5.15 21.83 -19.05
CA LYS A 518 6.24 22.02 -20.00
C LYS A 518 6.22 21.00 -21.13
N ARG A 519 5.88 19.74 -20.82
CA ARG A 519 5.70 18.70 -21.85
C ARG A 519 4.55 19.04 -22.79
N ARG A 520 3.40 19.47 -22.27
CA ARG A 520 2.24 19.91 -23.09
C ARG A 520 2.55 21.15 -23.93
N GLU A 521 3.25 22.13 -23.38
CA GLU A 521 3.73 23.31 -24.12
C GLU A 521 4.73 22.92 -25.23
N ASN A 522 5.70 22.05 -24.93
CA ASN A 522 6.61 21.52 -25.95
C ASN A 522 5.84 20.76 -27.04
N LEU A 523 4.86 19.95 -26.65
CA LEU A 523 3.95 19.26 -27.57
C LEU A 523 3.00 20.19 -28.32
N SER A 524 2.86 21.47 -27.92
CA SER A 524 2.10 22.46 -28.69
C SER A 524 2.93 23.11 -29.80
N THR A 525 4.25 22.91 -29.79
CA THR A 525 5.16 23.39 -30.83
C THR A 525 5.50 22.27 -31.83
N LYS A 526 5.59 22.59 -33.13
CA LYS A 526 5.96 21.60 -34.17
C LYS A 526 7.29 20.91 -33.87
N GLU A 527 8.30 21.67 -33.42
CA GLU A 527 9.62 21.14 -33.08
C GLU A 527 9.61 20.22 -31.85
N GLY A 528 8.86 20.59 -30.79
CA GLY A 528 8.73 19.76 -29.60
C GLY A 528 7.92 18.49 -29.84
N MET A 529 6.86 18.56 -30.66
CA MET A 529 6.14 17.37 -31.15
C MET A 529 7.10 16.41 -31.87
N TRP A 530 7.90 16.92 -32.80
CA TRP A 530 8.84 16.10 -33.58
C TRP A 530 9.89 15.43 -32.70
N LYS A 531 10.44 16.19 -31.73
CA LYS A 531 11.41 15.65 -30.78
C LYS A 531 10.81 14.54 -29.93
N GLU A 532 9.59 14.71 -29.42
CA GLU A 532 8.90 13.69 -28.63
C GLU A 532 8.62 12.42 -29.44
N VAL A 533 8.06 12.56 -30.64
CA VAL A 533 7.74 11.42 -31.53
C VAL A 533 9.01 10.65 -31.87
N SER A 534 10.11 11.36 -32.16
CA SER A 534 11.40 10.74 -32.45
C SER A 534 11.96 9.99 -31.24
N VAL A 535 11.95 10.60 -30.06
CA VAL A 535 12.44 9.96 -28.81
C VAL A 535 11.63 8.70 -28.49
N ARG A 536 10.29 8.80 -28.40
CA ARG A 536 9.44 7.67 -28.01
C ARG A 536 9.51 6.53 -29.02
N ARG A 537 9.55 6.84 -30.33
CA ARG A 537 9.73 5.81 -31.36
C ARG A 537 11.07 5.11 -31.21
N ASN A 538 12.16 5.85 -31.04
CA ASN A 538 13.50 5.26 -30.91
C ASN A 538 13.57 4.36 -29.66
N THR A 539 12.96 4.78 -28.55
CA THR A 539 12.87 3.97 -27.33
C THR A 539 12.09 2.67 -27.56
N ILE A 540 10.91 2.74 -28.20
CA ILE A 540 10.12 1.54 -28.53
C ILE A 540 10.89 0.62 -29.47
N GLU A 541 11.54 1.18 -30.49
CA GLU A 541 12.34 0.44 -31.46
C GLU A 541 13.48 -0.31 -30.78
N GLU A 542 14.23 0.32 -29.87
CA GLU A 542 15.27 -0.35 -29.07
C GLU A 542 14.72 -1.47 -28.19
N LYS A 543 13.59 -1.23 -27.50
CA LYS A 543 12.98 -2.23 -26.62
C LYS A 543 12.41 -3.41 -27.41
N LEU A 544 11.77 -3.17 -28.56
CA LEU A 544 11.28 -4.23 -29.46
C LEU A 544 12.43 -5.12 -29.96
N ARG A 545 13.58 -4.53 -30.31
CA ARG A 545 14.78 -5.30 -30.70
C ARG A 545 15.23 -6.25 -29.58
N LYS A 546 15.23 -5.78 -28.33
CA LYS A 546 15.54 -6.62 -27.15
C LYS A 546 14.52 -7.74 -26.97
N ILE A 547 13.23 -7.44 -27.01
CA ILE A 547 12.15 -8.42 -26.86
C ILE A 547 12.24 -9.49 -27.95
N ILE A 548 12.38 -9.11 -29.21
CA ILE A 548 12.54 -10.06 -30.32
C ILE A 548 13.71 -11.00 -30.08
N LEU A 549 14.86 -10.45 -29.67
CA LEU A 549 16.05 -11.25 -29.40
C LEU A 549 15.82 -12.25 -28.27
N ILE A 550 15.23 -11.82 -27.15
CA ILE A 550 14.96 -12.66 -25.98
C ILE A 550 13.93 -13.74 -26.33
N SER A 551 12.79 -13.36 -26.89
CA SER A 551 11.68 -14.28 -27.18
C SER A 551 12.05 -15.33 -28.23
N LEU A 552 12.70 -14.94 -29.33
CA LEU A 552 13.12 -15.89 -30.36
C LEU A 552 14.25 -16.81 -29.87
N SER A 553 15.23 -16.27 -29.14
CA SER A 553 16.33 -17.08 -28.60
C SER A 553 15.84 -18.07 -27.55
N SER A 554 14.87 -17.66 -26.72
CA SER A 554 14.26 -18.55 -25.72
C SER A 554 13.41 -19.65 -26.35
N LYS A 555 12.70 -19.37 -27.44
CA LYS A 555 11.80 -20.35 -28.08
C LYS A 555 12.51 -21.33 -29.00
N TYR A 556 13.46 -20.85 -29.80
CA TYR A 556 14.08 -21.61 -30.89
C TYR A 556 15.59 -21.86 -30.72
N GLY A 557 16.21 -21.26 -29.70
CA GLY A 557 17.67 -21.30 -29.52
C GLY A 557 18.42 -20.32 -30.45
N PRO A 558 19.70 -20.05 -30.17
CA PRO A 558 20.46 -18.95 -30.77
C PRO A 558 20.70 -19.11 -32.28
N LYS A 559 20.88 -20.35 -32.78
CA LYS A 559 21.12 -20.61 -34.21
C LYS A 559 19.88 -20.33 -35.05
N ARG A 560 18.73 -20.86 -34.65
CA ARG A 560 17.47 -20.69 -35.39
C ARG A 560 16.91 -19.28 -35.27
N ALA A 561 17.06 -18.63 -34.11
CA ALA A 561 16.72 -17.21 -33.95
C ALA A 561 17.52 -16.32 -34.92
N ARG A 562 18.81 -16.60 -35.10
CA ARG A 562 19.66 -15.88 -36.07
C ARG A 562 19.15 -16.04 -37.51
N GLU A 563 18.82 -17.26 -37.93
CA GLU A 563 18.27 -17.52 -39.27
C GLU A 563 16.98 -16.74 -39.53
N LEU A 564 16.05 -16.74 -38.57
CA LEU A 564 14.78 -16.01 -38.69
C LEU A 564 14.99 -14.50 -38.81
N ILE A 565 15.90 -13.93 -38.02
CA ILE A 565 16.25 -12.50 -38.10
C ILE A 565 16.87 -12.15 -39.46
N ILE A 566 17.80 -12.96 -39.96
CA ILE A 566 18.45 -12.75 -41.26
C ILE A 566 17.44 -12.84 -42.40
N GLN A 567 16.50 -13.79 -42.35
CA GLN A 567 15.47 -13.96 -43.37
C GLN A 567 14.61 -12.70 -43.59
N HIS A 568 14.36 -11.95 -42.51
CA HIS A 568 13.52 -10.75 -42.50
C HIS A 568 14.30 -9.44 -42.60
N THR A 569 15.63 -9.50 -42.70
CA THR A 569 16.47 -8.32 -42.94
C THR A 569 16.67 -8.14 -44.44
N ARG A 570 16.40 -6.94 -44.98
CA ARG A 570 16.53 -6.67 -46.43
C ARG A 570 17.98 -6.59 -46.92
N ASN A 571 18.90 -6.03 -46.14
CA ASN A 571 20.30 -5.83 -46.53
C ASN A 571 21.20 -7.04 -46.19
N LYS A 572 20.94 -8.19 -46.82
CA LYS A 572 21.63 -9.46 -46.51
C LYS A 572 23.14 -9.43 -46.79
N ASP A 573 23.57 -8.63 -47.77
CA ASP A 573 24.97 -8.55 -48.21
C ASP A 573 25.91 -7.83 -47.21
N LYS A 574 25.37 -7.23 -46.14
CA LYS A 574 26.12 -6.51 -45.10
C LYS A 574 26.07 -7.21 -43.72
N ILE A 575 25.71 -8.49 -43.69
CA ILE A 575 25.43 -9.25 -42.46
C ILE A 575 26.53 -10.28 -42.14
N ASP A 576 27.39 -10.60 -43.10
CA ASP A 576 28.47 -11.58 -42.92
C ASP A 576 29.45 -11.17 -41.82
N GLY A 577 29.71 -12.08 -40.88
CA GLY A 577 30.59 -11.86 -39.73
C GLY A 577 29.98 -11.15 -38.51
N LEU A 578 28.80 -10.52 -38.64
CA LEU A 578 28.17 -9.79 -37.52
C LEU A 578 27.51 -10.71 -36.50
N LYS A 579 27.52 -10.33 -35.22
CA LYS A 579 26.76 -11.04 -34.17
C LYS A 579 25.26 -10.78 -34.30
N ILE A 580 24.43 -11.71 -33.80
CA ILE A 580 22.96 -11.59 -33.85
C ILE A 580 22.44 -10.28 -33.23
N GLN A 581 23.13 -9.81 -32.18
CA GLN A 581 22.88 -8.53 -31.52
C GLN A 581 23.14 -7.33 -32.44
N GLU A 582 24.23 -7.35 -33.21
CA GLU A 582 24.60 -6.28 -34.13
C GLU A 582 23.67 -6.22 -35.35
N ILE A 583 23.20 -7.38 -35.82
CA ILE A 583 22.23 -7.48 -36.93
C ILE A 583 20.91 -6.86 -36.51
N ILE A 584 20.39 -7.26 -35.35
CA ILE A 584 19.11 -6.74 -34.85
C ILE A 584 19.22 -5.31 -34.34
N SER A 585 20.39 -4.79 -33.96
CA SER A 585 20.53 -3.40 -33.51
C SER A 585 20.75 -2.42 -34.66
N GLU A 586 21.58 -2.78 -35.64
CA GLU A 586 22.07 -1.81 -36.64
C GLU A 586 21.52 -2.02 -38.05
N LYS A 587 21.00 -3.21 -38.38
CA LYS A 587 20.69 -3.57 -39.77
C LYS A 587 19.21 -3.76 -40.06
N MET A 588 18.38 -3.97 -39.04
CA MET A 588 16.93 -4.04 -39.21
C MET A 588 16.27 -2.67 -39.09
N TYR A 589 15.28 -2.37 -39.92
CA TYR A 589 14.41 -1.20 -39.82
C TYR A 589 13.17 -1.51 -38.97
N PHE A 590 12.54 -0.48 -38.39
CA PHE A 590 11.31 -0.61 -37.59
C PHE A 590 10.20 -1.44 -38.27
N ARG A 591 9.99 -1.25 -39.58
CA ARG A 591 9.04 -2.05 -40.37
C ARG A 591 9.41 -3.54 -40.44
N GLU A 592 10.68 -3.87 -40.47
CA GLU A 592 11.14 -5.27 -40.51
C GLU A 592 10.97 -5.94 -39.14
N LEU A 593 11.09 -5.18 -38.03
CA LEU A 593 10.76 -5.68 -36.69
C LEU A 593 9.26 -6.04 -36.60
N LYS A 594 8.39 -5.19 -37.14
CA LYS A 594 6.95 -5.46 -37.25
C LYS A 594 6.68 -6.73 -38.05
N ASP A 595 7.26 -6.84 -39.25
CA ASP A 595 7.03 -7.96 -40.15
C ASP A 595 7.49 -9.29 -39.52
N LEU A 596 8.61 -9.27 -38.81
CA LEU A 596 9.12 -10.42 -38.05
C LEU A 596 8.17 -10.84 -36.92
N ILE A 597 7.70 -9.88 -36.10
CA ILE A 597 6.75 -10.15 -35.01
C ILE A 597 5.44 -10.73 -35.55
N LEU A 598 4.91 -10.18 -36.65
CA LEU A 598 3.64 -10.63 -37.23
C LEU A 598 3.71 -12.04 -37.81
N LYS A 599 4.87 -12.42 -38.38
CA LYS A 599 5.10 -13.75 -38.92
C LYS A 599 5.29 -14.79 -37.82
N GLU A 600 6.02 -14.42 -36.77
CA GLU A 600 6.25 -15.26 -35.58
C GLU A 600 5.25 -14.95 -34.44
N TRP A 601 4.01 -14.57 -34.79
CA TRP A 601 3.03 -14.06 -33.82
C TRP A 601 2.76 -15.02 -32.67
N THR A 602 2.83 -16.33 -32.91
CA THR A 602 2.66 -17.37 -31.88
C THR A 602 3.63 -17.22 -30.71
N VAL A 603 4.82 -16.65 -30.94
CA VAL A 603 5.82 -16.35 -29.91
C VAL A 603 5.46 -15.10 -29.13
N PHE A 604 4.91 -14.09 -29.80
CA PHE A 604 4.65 -12.76 -29.23
C PHE A 604 3.20 -12.57 -28.75
N ASN A 605 2.33 -13.56 -28.95
CA ASN A 605 0.91 -13.49 -28.60
C ASN A 605 0.69 -13.23 -27.11
N ASN A 606 1.55 -13.79 -26.25
CA ASN A 606 1.48 -13.61 -24.81
C ASN A 606 1.97 -12.23 -24.34
N ILE A 607 2.61 -11.47 -25.23
CA ILE A 607 3.10 -10.11 -24.95
C ILE A 607 2.06 -9.09 -25.42
N PHE A 608 1.64 -9.18 -26.68
CA PHE A 608 0.80 -8.14 -27.28
C PHE A 608 -0.70 -8.44 -27.25
N HIS A 609 -1.11 -9.71 -27.20
CA HIS A 609 -2.49 -10.24 -27.20
C HIS A 609 -3.37 -9.88 -28.42
N GLU A 610 -3.33 -8.64 -28.89
CA GLU A 610 -4.22 -8.07 -29.91
C GLU A 610 -3.46 -7.84 -31.24
N LYS A 611 -3.47 -8.84 -32.14
CA LYS A 611 -2.69 -8.82 -33.40
C LYS A 611 -3.03 -7.65 -34.31
N GLU A 612 -4.31 -7.38 -34.51
CA GLU A 612 -4.79 -6.32 -35.39
C GLU A 612 -4.41 -4.94 -34.84
N LYS A 613 -4.57 -4.74 -33.52
CA LYS A 613 -4.21 -3.50 -32.84
C LYS A 613 -2.71 -3.23 -32.87
N PHE A 614 -1.89 -4.25 -32.65
CA PHE A 614 -0.44 -4.16 -32.83
C PHE A 614 -0.08 -3.69 -34.24
N MET A 615 -0.68 -4.31 -35.26
CA MET A 615 -0.44 -3.96 -36.66
C MET A 615 -0.79 -2.49 -36.94
N ILE A 616 -1.99 -2.06 -36.52
CA ILE A 616 -2.48 -0.69 -36.72
C ILE A 616 -1.57 0.33 -36.02
N PHE A 617 -1.25 0.13 -34.75
CA PHE A 617 -0.46 1.09 -33.96
C PHE A 617 0.98 1.21 -34.44
N VAL A 618 1.62 0.08 -34.78
CA VAL A 618 2.99 0.10 -35.30
C VAL A 618 3.04 0.74 -36.69
N ASP A 619 2.05 0.49 -37.55
CA ASP A 619 1.94 1.16 -38.85
C ASP A 619 1.72 2.66 -38.69
N PHE A 620 0.87 3.07 -37.73
CA PHE A 620 0.60 4.46 -37.47
C PHE A 620 1.85 5.19 -36.98
N ILE A 621 2.59 4.62 -36.02
CA ILE A 621 3.87 5.16 -35.53
C ILE A 621 4.91 5.24 -36.67
N ASN A 622 4.99 4.22 -37.52
CA ASN A 622 5.92 4.22 -38.65
C ASN A 622 5.54 5.23 -39.72
N LYS A 623 4.25 5.43 -39.98
CA LYS A 623 3.72 6.43 -40.92
C LYS A 623 4.00 7.85 -40.45
N MET A 624 3.96 8.08 -39.14
CA MET A 624 4.24 9.38 -38.51
C MET A 624 5.75 9.68 -38.35
N ARG A 625 6.62 8.87 -38.97
CA ARG A 625 8.04 9.18 -39.17
C ARG A 625 8.17 10.30 -40.21
N ILE A 626 8.12 11.54 -39.75
CA ILE A 626 8.34 12.73 -40.59
C ILE A 626 9.83 13.03 -40.58
N ASP A 627 10.57 12.40 -41.50
CA ASP A 627 11.94 12.81 -41.80
C ASP A 627 11.87 14.04 -42.72
N ALA A 628 12.24 15.21 -42.19
CA ALA A 628 12.60 16.47 -42.88
C ALA A 628 11.62 17.14 -43.89
N HIS A 629 10.48 16.57 -44.24
CA HIS A 629 9.53 17.21 -45.18
C HIS A 629 8.08 17.23 -44.68
N ALA A 630 7.73 18.35 -44.03
CA ALA A 630 6.47 19.08 -44.12
C ALA A 630 5.15 18.28 -44.21
N LYS A 631 4.70 17.69 -43.09
CA LYS A 631 3.26 17.55 -42.82
C LYS A 631 2.97 17.95 -41.37
N ASP A 632 1.99 18.84 -41.21
CA ASP A 632 1.40 19.14 -39.92
C ASP A 632 0.60 17.92 -39.44
N ILE A 633 0.84 17.50 -38.20
CA ILE A 633 0.05 16.46 -37.53
C ILE A 633 -1.19 17.15 -36.98
N ASP A 634 -2.37 16.76 -37.44
CA ASP A 634 -3.63 17.24 -36.88
C ASP A 634 -3.83 16.72 -35.43
N GLU A 635 -4.64 17.42 -34.62
CA GLU A 635 -4.89 17.05 -33.23
C GLU A 635 -5.46 15.62 -33.10
N SER A 636 -6.30 15.21 -34.05
CA SER A 636 -6.88 13.86 -34.09
C SER A 636 -5.80 12.78 -34.31
N ASP A 637 -4.90 13.03 -35.26
CA ASP A 637 -3.77 12.17 -35.59
C ASP A 637 -2.75 12.12 -34.44
N LEU A 638 -2.52 13.24 -33.74
CA LEU A 638 -1.67 13.30 -32.55
C LEU A 638 -2.25 12.46 -31.40
N ALA A 639 -3.57 12.55 -31.17
CA ALA A 639 -4.23 11.75 -30.14
C ALA A 639 -4.07 10.25 -30.42
N ILE A 640 -4.28 9.81 -31.68
CA ILE A 640 -4.08 8.42 -32.10
C ILE A 640 -2.61 8.00 -31.94
N LEU A 641 -1.66 8.89 -32.25
CA LEU A 641 -0.23 8.63 -32.10
C LEU A 641 0.16 8.42 -30.63
N LEU A 642 -0.32 9.29 -29.74
CA LEU A 642 -0.06 9.19 -28.30
C LEU A 642 -0.68 7.93 -27.69
N ILE A 643 -1.89 7.55 -28.11
CA ILE A 643 -2.53 6.30 -27.73
C ILE A 643 -1.72 5.09 -28.22
N SER A 644 -1.26 5.13 -29.47
CA SER A 644 -0.45 4.06 -30.06
C SER A 644 0.87 3.86 -29.30
N PHE A 645 1.56 4.95 -28.96
CA PHE A 645 2.78 4.89 -28.16
C PHE A 645 2.52 4.34 -26.76
N LYS A 646 1.50 4.85 -26.07
CA LYS A 646 1.16 4.41 -24.71
C LYS A 646 0.87 2.91 -24.65
N TRP A 647 0.06 2.39 -25.57
CA TRP A 647 -0.27 0.97 -25.61
C TRP A 647 0.97 0.09 -25.87
N LEU A 648 1.86 0.49 -26.78
CA LEU A 648 3.09 -0.27 -27.03
C LEU A 648 4.04 -0.22 -25.84
N GLU A 649 4.22 0.95 -25.21
CA GLU A 649 5.07 1.09 -24.03
C GLU A 649 4.57 0.20 -22.88
N GLU A 650 3.27 0.22 -22.58
CA GLU A 650 2.66 -0.65 -21.56
C GLU A 650 2.96 -2.14 -21.84
N LYS A 651 2.76 -2.61 -23.08
CA LYS A 651 2.99 -4.02 -23.43
C LYS A 651 4.45 -4.43 -23.44
N ILE A 652 5.35 -3.51 -23.75
CA ILE A 652 6.79 -3.77 -23.82
C ILE A 652 7.41 -3.75 -22.43
N ASP A 653 6.98 -2.82 -21.56
CA ASP A 653 7.55 -2.62 -20.24
C ASP A 653 7.16 -3.73 -19.27
N ASP A 654 5.96 -4.31 -19.41
CA ASP A 654 5.53 -5.52 -18.67
C ASP A 654 6.47 -6.73 -18.86
N VAL A 655 7.26 -6.77 -19.95
CA VAL A 655 8.14 -7.90 -20.32
C VAL A 655 9.60 -7.68 -19.93
N LEU A 656 10.03 -6.43 -19.76
CA LEU A 656 11.44 -6.06 -19.56
C LEU A 656 11.79 -5.70 -18.10
N ILE A 657 10.94 -6.08 -17.14
CA ILE A 657 11.14 -5.92 -15.69
C ILE A 657 12.30 -6.77 -15.18
#